data_AF-A0A2S2PXA0-F1
#
_entry.id   AF-A0A2S2PXA0-F1
#
_cell.length_a   1.000
_cell.length_b   1.000
_cell.length_c   1.000
_cell.angle_alpha   90.00
_cell.angle_beta   90.00
_cell.angle_gamma   90.00
#
_symmetry.space_group_name_H-M   'P 1'
#
loop_
_entity.id
_entity.type
_entity.pdbx_description
1 polymer ?
#
loop_
_entity_poly.entity_id
_entity_poly.type
_entity_poly.pdbx_seq_one_letter_code
_entity_poly.pdbx_strand_id
1 'polypeptide(L)'
;DVLLDIVHDYEDEDEEDEDNLMLVNEAYKCLNYIRLYEQGLKALFDGNAVGKMTKVYAVKSFQTDEALSLVMTIVEKFGPPSWENNTELFDSLMNILGVDFETDHSDRKFKLCSILSTLLANCPVEVAQNGCDKYMWPEKLFVGLRDILTSKLVKAQRDPAIILAAHMLTTFGAEWSLQDAEKPKAFFLLLIHLVSIEIRMHLEDKKIEQILLAENLLNSCFIILEVSIAYISADTLDLEQKEKQQTYTALKGAFSAVLNMLELLSVTKKPLEVNEKYFICVMLMPLTTWLAQETSAMKPAVNKILPFALKIANESFYAYRERYISENNKSSEVITVKDNPLSSVDVLRAFLPALCHIAVDDNGRAILLKIKQEQVLLECLEFHWSIAHFKKPLIPKSERSKPRGPDPEIPADRLKKMVDSRGAIISICNTFMNLCVLEADFVKDSPLFFTLMKFVFDNLPELKNNHDNLVVYGNMAVLGLMLLKLKTAYIKKNDFSICRYIQSTIRFLWDAYTAEENSNSSRYALGQLVVAMTYKESWIELQELWFLGMQNLSGILTLVPWISEFAIESGWAEGIIDMLVKIRPGSLPTNVKYAYEDLLCRLIDANSDLVATLKKKDAITACRGHKFMELGKKLFGE
;
A
#
# COMPACT_ATOMS: atom_id res chain seq x y z
N ASP A 1 7.45 -24.50 35.76
CA ASP A 1 8.80 -24.16 36.24
C ASP A 1 9.63 -25.40 36.49
N VAL A 2 9.40 -26.18 37.56
CA VAL A 2 10.21 -27.39 37.88
C VAL A 2 10.47 -28.32 36.69
N LEU A 3 9.44 -28.70 35.92
CA LEU A 3 9.62 -29.58 34.75
C LEU A 3 10.44 -28.94 33.63
N LEU A 4 10.36 -27.61 33.45
CA LEU A 4 11.17 -26.89 32.47
C LEU A 4 12.61 -26.76 32.94
N ASP A 5 12.84 -26.62 34.23
CA ASP A 5 14.18 -26.50 34.83
C ASP A 5 14.91 -27.85 34.73
N ILE A 6 14.25 -28.97 35.05
CA ILE A 6 14.80 -30.34 34.86
C ILE A 6 15.32 -30.57 33.45
N VAL A 7 14.57 -30.11 32.44
CA VAL A 7 14.96 -30.27 31.04
C VAL A 7 16.02 -29.25 30.61
N HIS A 8 15.99 -28.05 31.18
CA HIS A 8 16.90 -26.97 30.81
C HIS A 8 18.30 -27.14 31.40
N ASP A 9 18.38 -27.60 32.64
CA ASP A 9 19.61 -27.68 33.42
C ASP A 9 20.36 -29.01 33.20
N TYR A 10 19.87 -29.86 32.30
CA TYR A 10 20.56 -31.09 31.90
C TYR A 10 21.82 -30.75 31.09
N GLU A 11 22.99 -31.15 31.59
CA GLU A 11 24.28 -30.95 30.92
C GLU A 11 24.71 -32.25 30.23
N ASP A 12 25.37 -32.16 29.07
CA ASP A 12 25.80 -33.36 28.30
C ASP A 12 26.84 -34.22 29.04
N GLU A 13 27.48 -33.68 30.09
CA GLU A 13 28.36 -34.46 30.99
C GLU A 13 27.60 -35.48 31.86
N ASP A 14 26.26 -35.36 31.96
CA ASP A 14 25.38 -36.26 32.70
C ASP A 14 24.82 -37.43 31.85
N GLU A 15 25.22 -37.56 30.58
CA GLU A 15 24.77 -38.65 29.69
C GLU A 15 25.13 -40.07 30.17
N GLU A 16 26.10 -40.18 31.08
CA GLU A 16 26.48 -41.45 31.70
C GLU A 16 25.55 -41.88 32.86
N ASP A 17 24.62 -41.02 33.29
CA ASP A 17 23.65 -41.28 34.36
C ASP A 17 22.25 -41.63 33.81
N GLU A 18 21.95 -42.93 33.75
CA GLU A 18 20.66 -43.45 33.28
C GLU A 18 19.44 -42.91 34.05
N ASP A 19 19.61 -42.57 35.34
CA ASP A 19 18.52 -42.04 36.16
C ASP A 19 18.16 -40.60 35.77
N ASN A 20 19.16 -39.78 35.41
CA ASN A 20 18.95 -38.42 34.90
C ASN A 20 18.29 -38.43 33.51
N LEU A 21 18.68 -39.34 32.62
CA LEU A 21 18.03 -39.52 31.31
C LEU A 21 16.56 -39.95 31.45
N MET A 22 16.24 -40.82 32.42
CA MET A 22 14.84 -41.18 32.71
C MET A 22 14.05 -39.97 33.23
N LEU A 23 14.64 -39.17 34.13
CA LEU A 23 13.99 -37.99 34.69
C LEU A 23 13.65 -36.95 33.61
N VAL A 24 14.58 -36.66 32.69
CA VAL A 24 14.37 -35.75 31.55
C VAL A 24 13.27 -36.29 30.62
N ASN A 25 13.28 -37.59 30.32
CA ASN A 25 12.23 -38.24 29.52
C ASN A 25 10.84 -38.11 30.14
N GLU A 26 10.73 -38.32 31.46
CA GLU A 26 9.46 -38.17 32.19
C GLU A 26 9.01 -36.70 32.21
N ALA A 27 9.95 -35.76 32.38
CA ALA A 27 9.65 -34.35 32.31
C ALA A 27 9.09 -33.94 30.93
N TYR A 28 9.69 -34.39 29.82
CA TYR A 28 9.16 -34.16 28.49
C TYR A 28 7.79 -34.81 28.29
N LYS A 29 7.53 -36.02 28.81
CA LYS A 29 6.19 -36.63 28.75
C LYS A 29 5.17 -35.74 29.46
N CYS A 30 5.47 -35.25 30.65
CA CYS A 30 4.60 -34.34 31.38
C CYS A 30 4.35 -33.03 30.62
N LEU A 31 5.40 -32.39 30.09
CA LEU A 31 5.28 -31.18 29.27
C LEU A 31 4.42 -31.41 28.02
N ASN A 32 4.61 -32.56 27.37
CA ASN A 32 3.82 -32.98 26.21
C ASN A 32 2.34 -33.26 26.54
N TYR A 33 2.02 -33.65 27.77
CA TYR A 33 0.62 -33.73 28.23
C TYR A 33 0.05 -32.35 28.59
N ILE A 34 0.85 -31.49 29.24
CA ILE A 34 0.44 -30.13 29.62
C ILE A 34 0.07 -29.32 28.38
N ARG A 35 0.88 -29.39 27.31
CA ARG A 35 0.64 -28.65 26.07
C ARG A 35 -0.65 -29.04 25.33
N LEU A 36 -1.30 -30.15 25.68
CA LEU A 36 -2.58 -30.54 25.06
C LEU A 36 -3.76 -29.71 25.57
N TYR A 37 -3.59 -28.99 26.69
CA TYR A 37 -4.64 -28.18 27.30
C TYR A 37 -4.31 -26.70 27.16
N GLU A 38 -5.32 -25.87 26.84
CA GLU A 38 -5.12 -24.43 26.59
C GLU A 38 -4.54 -23.68 27.81
N GLN A 39 -5.02 -24.00 29.02
CA GLN A 39 -4.46 -23.44 30.25
C GLN A 39 -3.01 -23.88 30.48
N GLY A 40 -2.67 -25.12 30.08
CA GLY A 40 -1.32 -25.66 30.16
C GLY A 40 -0.37 -24.98 29.18
N LEU A 41 -0.80 -24.79 27.92
CA LEU A 41 -0.06 -24.00 26.93
C LEU A 41 0.20 -22.57 27.41
N LYS A 42 -0.81 -21.94 28.02
CA LYS A 42 -0.64 -20.60 28.58
C LYS A 42 0.37 -20.59 29.72
N ALA A 43 0.33 -21.57 30.63
CA ALA A 43 1.31 -21.68 31.70
C ALA A 43 2.74 -21.89 31.17
N LEU A 44 2.91 -22.65 30.07
CA LEU A 44 4.20 -22.85 29.42
C LEU A 44 4.71 -21.55 28.76
N PHE A 45 3.81 -20.80 28.10
CA PHE A 45 4.11 -19.49 27.53
C PHE A 45 4.55 -18.50 28.62
N ASP A 46 3.74 -18.35 29.68
CA ASP A 46 4.02 -17.45 30.80
C ASP A 46 5.31 -17.84 31.55
N GLY A 47 5.66 -19.13 31.58
CA GLY A 47 6.88 -19.69 32.18
C GLY A 47 8.14 -19.61 31.30
N ASN A 48 8.11 -18.86 30.19
CA ASN A 48 9.21 -18.73 29.22
C ASN A 48 9.74 -20.09 28.69
N ALA A 49 8.84 -21.03 28.42
CA ALA A 49 9.22 -22.32 27.84
C ALA A 49 9.90 -22.16 26.47
N VAL A 50 9.51 -21.15 25.68
CA VAL A 50 10.15 -20.85 24.38
C VAL A 50 11.63 -20.58 24.56
N GLY A 51 12.01 -19.61 25.41
CA GLY A 51 13.41 -19.28 25.62
C GLY A 51 14.23 -20.44 26.20
N LYS A 52 13.68 -21.20 27.15
CA LYS A 52 14.37 -22.36 27.75
C LYS A 52 14.58 -23.48 26.72
N MET A 53 13.55 -23.87 25.98
CA MET A 53 13.65 -24.96 25.00
C MET A 53 14.50 -24.57 23.79
N THR A 54 14.51 -23.30 23.38
CA THR A 54 15.43 -22.81 22.34
C THR A 54 16.89 -22.95 22.76
N LYS A 55 17.21 -22.69 24.04
CA LYS A 55 18.57 -22.90 24.57
C LYS A 55 18.95 -24.38 24.59
N VAL A 56 18.05 -25.25 25.05
CA VAL A 56 18.24 -26.71 25.03
C VAL A 56 18.55 -27.19 23.61
N TYR A 57 17.78 -26.72 22.62
CA TYR A 57 18.02 -27.01 21.21
C TYR A 57 19.39 -26.49 20.74
N ALA A 58 19.77 -25.27 21.13
CA ALA A 58 21.00 -24.64 20.68
C ALA A 58 22.27 -25.34 21.18
N VAL A 59 22.24 -25.91 22.38
CA VAL A 59 23.36 -26.67 22.96
C VAL A 59 23.42 -28.11 22.42
N LYS A 60 22.40 -28.56 21.67
CA LYS A 60 22.25 -29.95 21.17
C LYS A 60 22.14 -31.00 22.27
N SER A 61 21.50 -30.62 23.37
CA SER A 61 21.23 -31.48 24.52
C SER A 61 20.28 -32.65 24.18
N PHE A 62 20.14 -33.62 25.07
CA PHE A 62 19.24 -34.77 24.91
C PHE A 62 17.79 -34.34 24.57
N GLN A 63 17.15 -35.03 23.61
CA GLN A 63 15.76 -34.79 23.15
C GLN A 63 15.50 -33.40 22.51
N THR A 64 16.40 -32.96 21.62
CA THR A 64 16.22 -31.72 20.86
C THR A 64 14.93 -31.66 20.03
N ASP A 65 14.44 -32.80 19.51
CA ASP A 65 13.23 -32.82 18.68
C ASP A 65 11.97 -32.53 19.51
N GLU A 66 11.93 -33.00 20.76
CA GLU A 66 10.89 -32.73 21.73
C GLU A 66 10.91 -31.26 22.17
N ALA A 67 12.10 -30.69 22.44
CA ALA A 67 12.28 -29.28 22.73
C ALA A 67 11.74 -28.40 21.58
N LEU A 68 12.16 -28.70 20.35
CA LEU A 68 11.72 -27.96 19.16
C LEU A 68 10.21 -28.10 18.97
N SER A 69 9.65 -29.31 19.08
CA SER A 69 8.21 -29.54 18.98
C SER A 69 7.41 -28.71 19.99
N LEU A 70 7.92 -28.54 21.22
CA LEU A 70 7.29 -27.71 22.23
C LEU A 70 7.33 -26.22 21.85
N VAL A 71 8.48 -25.73 21.36
CA VAL A 71 8.62 -24.36 20.82
C VAL A 71 7.61 -24.12 19.71
N MET A 72 7.54 -25.02 18.71
CA MET A 72 6.61 -24.90 17.58
C MET A 72 5.16 -24.77 18.05
N THR A 73 4.74 -25.62 19.00
CA THR A 73 3.35 -25.63 19.50
C THR A 73 2.98 -24.31 20.18
N ILE A 74 3.90 -23.75 20.97
CA ILE A 74 3.66 -22.50 21.70
C ILE A 74 3.65 -21.32 20.72
N VAL A 75 4.62 -21.27 19.81
CA VAL A 75 4.76 -20.19 18.82
C VAL A 75 3.58 -20.16 17.85
N GLU A 76 3.08 -21.31 17.41
CA GLU A 76 1.87 -21.40 16.58
C GLU A 76 0.61 -20.89 17.30
N LYS A 77 0.52 -21.10 18.61
CA LYS A 77 -0.66 -20.71 19.40
C LYS A 77 -0.65 -19.23 19.78
N PHE A 78 0.50 -18.69 20.16
CA PHE A 78 0.61 -17.33 20.73
C PHE A 78 1.24 -16.31 19.77
N GLY A 79 1.81 -16.75 18.65
CA GLY A 79 2.32 -15.86 17.60
C GLY A 79 3.61 -15.13 17.96
N PRO A 80 3.89 -13.97 17.33
CA PRO A 80 5.08 -13.15 17.58
C PRO A 80 5.35 -12.80 19.06
N PRO A 81 4.34 -12.59 19.93
CA PRO A 81 4.54 -12.41 21.37
C PRO A 81 5.36 -13.51 22.05
N SER A 82 5.40 -14.72 21.48
CA SER A 82 6.22 -15.84 21.97
C SER A 82 7.72 -15.54 22.00
N TRP A 83 8.15 -14.55 21.22
CA TRP A 83 9.54 -14.13 21.10
C TRP A 83 9.85 -12.83 21.85
N GLU A 84 8.89 -12.25 22.57
CA GLU A 84 9.16 -11.07 23.40
C GLU A 84 10.29 -11.36 24.39
N ASN A 85 11.33 -10.53 24.39
CA ASN A 85 12.58 -10.70 25.13
C ASN A 85 13.45 -11.91 24.71
N ASN A 86 13.08 -12.63 23.65
CA ASN A 86 13.79 -13.79 23.12
C ASN A 86 14.24 -13.60 21.65
N THR A 87 14.30 -12.37 21.12
CA THR A 87 14.67 -12.08 19.72
C THR A 87 16.07 -12.60 19.35
N GLU A 88 17.04 -12.54 20.27
CA GLU A 88 18.38 -13.10 20.06
C GLU A 88 18.37 -14.63 20.02
N LEU A 89 17.51 -15.27 20.82
CA LEU A 89 17.33 -16.73 20.80
C LEU A 89 16.65 -17.18 19.51
N PHE A 90 15.72 -16.39 18.98
CA PHE A 90 15.14 -16.61 17.66
C PHE A 90 16.22 -16.61 16.58
N ASP A 91 17.07 -15.57 16.54
CA ASP A 91 18.16 -15.47 15.57
C ASP A 91 19.14 -16.66 15.71
N SER A 92 19.54 -17.00 16.93
CA SER A 92 20.39 -18.17 17.18
C SER A 92 19.77 -19.47 16.67
N LEU A 93 18.47 -19.70 16.93
CA LEU A 93 17.75 -20.88 16.45
C LEU A 93 17.68 -20.92 14.92
N MET A 94 17.33 -19.79 14.29
CA MET A 94 17.25 -19.68 12.84
C MET A 94 18.61 -19.88 12.17
N ASN A 95 19.70 -19.44 12.79
CA ASN A 95 21.06 -19.71 12.31
C ASN A 95 21.40 -21.20 12.34
N ILE A 96 21.10 -21.91 13.43
CA ILE A 96 21.35 -23.35 13.53
C ILE A 96 20.51 -24.11 12.49
N LEU A 97 19.19 -23.86 12.45
CA LEU A 97 18.30 -24.50 11.50
C LEU A 97 18.63 -24.13 10.04
N GLY A 98 19.11 -22.91 9.80
CA GLY A 98 19.57 -22.46 8.49
C GLY A 98 20.81 -23.21 8.01
N VAL A 99 21.78 -23.46 8.89
CA VAL A 99 22.97 -24.29 8.59
C VAL A 99 22.56 -25.72 8.29
N ASP A 100 21.69 -26.31 9.14
CA ASP A 100 21.15 -27.65 8.90
C ASP A 100 20.41 -27.71 7.56
N PHE A 101 19.60 -26.71 7.24
CA PHE A 101 18.86 -26.66 5.97
C PHE A 101 19.76 -26.49 4.75
N GLU A 102 20.82 -25.71 4.85
CA GLU A 102 21.81 -25.53 3.79
C GLU A 102 22.57 -26.85 3.52
N THR A 103 22.96 -27.57 4.57
CA THR A 103 23.91 -28.69 4.50
C THR A 103 23.27 -30.09 4.46
N ASP A 104 22.02 -30.24 4.90
CA ASP A 104 21.31 -31.52 4.86
C ASP A 104 20.81 -31.82 3.43
N HIS A 105 21.07 -33.04 2.96
CA HIS A 105 20.65 -33.55 1.64
C HIS A 105 19.69 -34.74 1.74
N SER A 106 19.21 -35.07 2.94
CA SER A 106 18.24 -36.13 3.21
C SER A 106 16.80 -35.60 3.16
N ASP A 107 15.82 -36.51 3.33
CA ASP A 107 14.40 -36.14 3.44
C ASP A 107 14.09 -35.20 4.61
N ARG A 108 15.00 -35.09 5.60
CA ARG A 108 14.88 -34.14 6.71
C ARG A 108 14.87 -32.68 6.22
N LYS A 109 15.57 -32.37 5.12
CA LYS A 109 15.58 -31.02 4.51
C LYS A 109 14.17 -30.49 4.22
N PHE A 110 13.25 -31.36 3.76
CA PHE A 110 11.86 -30.96 3.48
C PHE A 110 11.01 -30.80 4.73
N LYS A 111 11.32 -31.52 5.82
CA LYS A 111 10.70 -31.29 7.13
C LYS A 111 11.16 -29.95 7.72
N LEU A 112 12.43 -29.60 7.53
CA LEU A 112 12.97 -28.29 7.93
C LEU A 112 12.23 -27.15 7.23
N CYS A 113 11.80 -27.30 5.97
CA CYS A 113 10.96 -26.29 5.31
C CYS A 113 9.72 -25.93 6.13
N SER A 114 9.00 -26.93 6.64
CA SER A 114 7.79 -26.71 7.44
C SER A 114 8.10 -26.05 8.78
N ILE A 115 9.17 -26.50 9.45
CA ILE A 115 9.61 -25.93 10.73
C ILE A 115 9.97 -24.45 10.56
N LEU A 116 10.84 -24.14 9.60
CA LEU A 116 11.27 -22.79 9.28
C LEU A 116 10.10 -21.91 8.85
N SER A 117 9.14 -22.46 8.10
CA SER A 117 7.94 -21.74 7.68
C SER A 117 7.09 -21.29 8.86
N THR A 118 6.84 -22.19 9.82
CA THR A 118 6.08 -21.84 11.03
C THR A 118 6.83 -20.82 11.90
N LEU A 119 8.15 -20.93 12.03
CA LEU A 119 8.96 -19.95 12.77
C LEU A 119 8.88 -18.56 12.11
N LEU A 120 9.00 -18.50 10.78
CA LEU A 120 8.90 -17.25 10.02
C LEU A 120 7.49 -16.64 10.03
N ALA A 121 6.44 -17.46 9.97
CA ALA A 121 5.06 -16.98 10.08
C ALA A 121 4.79 -16.26 11.42
N ASN A 122 5.59 -16.56 12.44
CA ASN A 122 5.50 -15.99 13.78
C ASN A 122 6.78 -15.22 14.17
N CYS A 123 7.50 -14.69 13.17
CA CYS A 123 8.76 -13.97 13.33
C CYS A 123 8.59 -12.70 14.19
N PRO A 124 9.59 -12.34 15.03
CA PRO A 124 9.61 -11.05 15.73
C PRO A 124 9.59 -9.87 14.74
N VAL A 125 8.84 -8.82 15.07
CA VAL A 125 8.68 -7.65 14.18
C VAL A 125 10.02 -6.95 13.93
N GLU A 126 10.91 -6.94 14.92
CA GLU A 126 12.24 -6.35 14.82
C GLU A 126 13.09 -7.02 13.75
N VAL A 127 12.93 -8.32 13.54
CA VAL A 127 13.70 -9.08 12.54
C VAL A 127 13.35 -8.61 11.13
N ALA A 128 12.05 -8.48 10.82
CA ALA A 128 11.60 -7.97 9.53
C ALA A 128 12.03 -6.51 9.31
N GLN A 129 12.00 -5.68 10.35
CA GLN A 129 12.39 -4.26 10.25
C GLN A 129 13.89 -4.04 10.03
N ASN A 130 14.74 -4.91 10.58
CA ASN A 130 16.18 -4.80 10.46
C ASN A 130 16.72 -5.21 9.07
N GLY A 131 15.90 -5.86 8.24
CA GLY A 131 16.29 -6.32 6.91
C GLY A 131 17.17 -7.57 6.91
N CYS A 132 17.43 -8.10 5.71
CA CYS A 132 18.17 -9.34 5.53
C CYS A 132 19.67 -9.22 5.89
N ASP A 133 20.28 -8.07 5.66
CA ASP A 133 21.74 -7.84 5.82
C ASP A 133 22.23 -7.97 7.27
N LYS A 134 21.33 -7.85 8.26
CA LYS A 134 21.69 -7.98 9.68
C LYS A 134 21.93 -9.44 10.09
N TYR A 135 21.36 -10.39 9.37
CA TYR A 135 21.28 -11.79 9.79
C TYR A 135 21.98 -12.71 8.80
N MET A 136 22.54 -13.81 9.29
CA MET A 136 23.26 -14.78 8.43
C MET A 136 22.32 -15.83 7.83
N TRP A 137 21.31 -16.28 8.59
CA TRP A 137 20.40 -17.33 8.16
C TRP A 137 19.56 -17.02 6.89
N PRO A 138 19.21 -15.77 6.52
CA PRO A 138 18.46 -15.53 5.29
C PRO A 138 19.20 -16.01 4.04
N GLU A 139 20.53 -15.85 3.99
CA GLU A 139 21.38 -16.35 2.90
C GLU A 139 21.41 -17.88 2.87
N LYS A 140 21.47 -18.52 4.04
CA LYS A 140 21.45 -19.99 4.16
C LYS A 140 20.14 -20.57 3.64
N LEU A 141 19.02 -19.93 3.98
CA LEU A 141 17.71 -20.32 3.46
C LEU A 141 17.59 -20.08 1.96
N PHE A 142 18.18 -19.00 1.43
CA PHE A 142 18.26 -18.76 -0.01
C PHE A 142 19.01 -19.90 -0.72
N VAL A 143 20.19 -20.27 -0.23
CA VAL A 143 21.00 -21.36 -0.82
C VAL A 143 20.24 -22.69 -0.78
N GLY A 144 19.68 -23.07 0.37
CA GLY A 144 18.94 -24.32 0.53
C GLY A 144 17.66 -24.38 -0.32
N LEU A 145 16.91 -23.27 -0.43
CA LEU A 145 15.71 -23.21 -1.27
C LEU A 145 16.04 -23.23 -2.75
N ARG A 146 17.11 -22.54 -3.17
CA ARG A 146 17.60 -22.58 -4.54
C ARG A 146 18.00 -24.00 -4.95
N ASP A 147 18.72 -24.72 -4.08
CA ASP A 147 19.09 -26.13 -4.29
C ASP A 147 17.84 -27.03 -4.50
N ILE A 148 16.84 -26.89 -3.64
CA ILE A 148 15.59 -27.65 -3.75
C ILE A 148 14.84 -27.28 -5.04
N LEU A 149 14.49 -26.00 -5.22
CA LEU A 149 13.56 -25.57 -6.26
C LEU A 149 14.14 -25.60 -7.69
N THR A 150 15.47 -25.71 -7.82
CA THR A 150 16.12 -25.96 -9.12
C THR A 150 16.27 -27.45 -9.46
N SER A 151 15.97 -28.34 -8.50
CA SER A 151 16.03 -29.79 -8.67
C SER A 151 14.74 -30.38 -9.25
N LYS A 152 14.79 -31.66 -9.65
CA LYS A 152 13.57 -32.41 -10.04
C LYS A 152 12.87 -32.90 -8.78
N LEU A 153 11.70 -32.32 -8.46
CA LEU A 153 10.99 -32.57 -7.21
C LEU A 153 9.69 -33.35 -7.41
N VAL A 154 9.31 -34.12 -6.39
CA VAL A 154 7.93 -34.59 -6.22
C VAL A 154 7.12 -33.58 -5.41
N LYS A 155 5.78 -33.68 -5.46
CA LYS A 155 4.85 -32.78 -4.75
C LYS A 155 5.20 -32.60 -3.26
N ALA A 156 5.47 -33.69 -2.55
CA ALA A 156 5.79 -33.68 -1.12
C ALA A 156 7.06 -32.90 -0.75
N GLN A 157 7.96 -32.69 -1.72
CA GLN A 157 9.21 -31.95 -1.55
C GLN A 157 9.06 -30.49 -1.99
N ARG A 158 8.36 -30.27 -3.10
CA ARG A 158 8.15 -28.96 -3.71
C ARG A 158 7.24 -28.06 -2.87
N ASP A 159 6.11 -28.59 -2.40
CA ASP A 159 5.09 -27.76 -1.75
C ASP A 159 5.62 -27.08 -0.47
N PRO A 160 6.32 -27.77 0.46
CA PRO A 160 6.91 -27.12 1.63
C PRO A 160 7.97 -26.06 1.28
N ALA A 161 8.74 -26.27 0.22
CA ALA A 161 9.76 -25.32 -0.22
C ALA A 161 9.14 -24.03 -0.80
N ILE A 162 8.05 -24.14 -1.57
CA ILE A 162 7.31 -22.96 -2.07
C ILE A 162 6.71 -22.17 -0.89
N ILE A 163 6.12 -22.86 0.10
CA ILE A 163 5.57 -22.22 1.29
C ILE A 163 6.65 -21.46 2.07
N LEU A 164 7.84 -22.07 2.25
CA LEU A 164 8.95 -21.40 2.90
C LEU A 164 9.43 -20.17 2.12
N ALA A 165 9.54 -20.27 0.79
CA ALA A 165 9.91 -19.14 -0.07
C ALA A 165 8.90 -17.97 0.04
N ALA A 166 7.60 -18.27 0.15
CA ALA A 166 6.57 -17.24 0.35
C ALA A 166 6.73 -16.51 1.70
N HIS A 167 7.07 -17.22 2.78
CA HIS A 167 7.34 -16.59 4.07
C HIS A 167 8.60 -15.74 4.05
N MET A 168 9.65 -16.16 3.35
CA MET A 168 10.87 -15.35 3.17
C MET A 168 10.58 -14.06 2.42
N LEU A 169 9.82 -14.13 1.31
CA LEU A 169 9.40 -12.96 0.53
C LEU A 169 8.49 -12.03 1.33
N THR A 170 7.59 -12.57 2.16
CA THR A 170 6.74 -11.77 3.06
C THR A 170 7.58 -11.03 4.12
N THR A 171 8.65 -11.66 4.61
CA THR A 171 9.47 -11.11 5.71
C THR A 171 10.51 -10.10 5.22
N PHE A 172 11.18 -10.37 4.10
CA PHE A 172 12.32 -9.59 3.61
C PHE A 172 12.14 -8.95 2.25
N GLY A 173 10.98 -9.09 1.62
CA GLY A 173 10.73 -8.55 0.28
C GLY A 173 11.36 -9.38 -0.84
N ALA A 174 11.20 -8.89 -2.08
CA ALA A 174 11.68 -9.57 -3.28
C ALA A 174 13.21 -9.59 -3.38
N GLU A 175 13.87 -8.60 -2.79
CA GLU A 175 15.32 -8.41 -2.77
C GLU A 175 16.05 -9.63 -2.21
N TRP A 176 15.46 -10.32 -1.23
CA TRP A 176 16.00 -11.57 -0.69
C TRP A 176 16.20 -12.65 -1.78
N SER A 177 15.34 -12.69 -2.79
CA SER A 177 15.47 -13.67 -3.87
C SER A 177 16.49 -13.29 -4.95
N LEU A 178 17.17 -12.14 -4.80
CA LEU A 178 18.15 -11.59 -5.73
C LEU A 178 19.61 -11.73 -5.22
N GLN A 179 19.84 -12.56 -4.21
CA GLN A 179 21.15 -12.70 -3.54
C GLN A 179 22.23 -13.41 -4.38
N ASP A 180 21.90 -13.98 -5.54
CA ASP A 180 22.89 -14.63 -6.40
C ASP A 180 23.79 -13.60 -7.10
N ALA A 181 25.08 -13.56 -6.73
CA ALA A 181 26.02 -12.58 -7.26
C ALA A 181 26.28 -12.72 -8.77
N GLU A 182 26.17 -13.92 -9.34
CA GLU A 182 26.42 -14.16 -10.76
C GLU A 182 25.15 -14.00 -11.59
N LYS A 183 24.02 -14.46 -11.06
CA LYS A 183 22.72 -14.49 -11.75
C LYS A 183 21.59 -14.01 -10.84
N PRO A 184 21.59 -12.73 -10.44
CA PRO A 184 20.70 -12.22 -9.39
C PRO A 184 19.22 -12.47 -9.70
N LYS A 185 18.81 -12.37 -10.97
CA LYS A 185 17.41 -12.51 -11.38
C LYS A 185 16.93 -13.96 -11.49
N ALA A 186 17.84 -14.93 -11.58
CA ALA A 186 17.49 -16.28 -12.01
C ALA A 186 16.54 -16.99 -11.03
N PHE A 187 16.81 -16.89 -9.73
CA PHE A 187 15.97 -17.50 -8.71
C PHE A 187 14.62 -16.79 -8.56
N PHE A 188 14.62 -15.45 -8.55
CA PHE A 188 13.40 -14.65 -8.55
C PHE A 188 12.46 -15.00 -9.73
N LEU A 189 12.99 -15.03 -10.95
CA LEU A 189 12.20 -15.38 -12.15
C LEU A 189 11.72 -16.84 -12.11
N LEU A 190 12.55 -17.76 -11.60
CA LEU A 190 12.17 -19.16 -11.40
C LEU A 190 10.96 -19.27 -10.46
N LEU A 191 10.95 -18.55 -9.33
CA LEU A 191 9.82 -18.56 -8.39
C LEU A 191 8.53 -18.15 -9.09
N ILE A 192 8.52 -17.05 -9.85
CA ILE A 192 7.34 -16.59 -10.60
C ILE A 192 6.83 -17.67 -11.56
N HIS A 193 7.74 -18.33 -12.28
CA HIS A 193 7.39 -19.39 -13.22
C HIS A 193 6.81 -20.61 -12.52
N LEU A 194 7.45 -21.07 -11.44
CA LEU A 194 7.00 -22.25 -10.69
C LEU A 194 5.61 -22.02 -10.10
N VAL A 195 5.40 -20.92 -9.38
CA VAL A 195 4.09 -20.66 -8.74
C VAL A 195 2.99 -20.43 -9.77
N SER A 196 3.32 -19.86 -10.93
CA SER A 196 2.37 -19.70 -12.04
C SER A 196 1.92 -21.06 -12.59
N ILE A 197 2.82 -22.04 -12.65
CA ILE A 197 2.47 -23.43 -13.03
C ILE A 197 1.61 -24.08 -11.95
N GLU A 198 1.97 -23.95 -10.67
CA GLU A 198 1.20 -24.53 -9.57
C GLU A 198 -0.23 -23.99 -9.50
N ILE A 199 -0.41 -22.66 -9.64
CA ILE A 199 -1.73 -22.03 -9.69
C ILE A 199 -2.58 -22.65 -10.80
N ARG A 200 -2.03 -22.80 -12.01
CA ARG A 200 -2.75 -23.40 -13.13
C ARG A 200 -3.12 -24.86 -12.85
N MET A 201 -2.17 -25.68 -12.39
CA MET A 201 -2.42 -27.09 -12.09
C MET A 201 -3.51 -27.30 -11.02
N HIS A 202 -3.63 -26.36 -10.09
CA HIS A 202 -4.58 -26.44 -8.99
C HIS A 202 -5.92 -25.76 -9.27
N LEU A 203 -6.02 -24.85 -10.26
CA LEU A 203 -7.28 -24.17 -10.61
C LEU A 203 -7.93 -24.73 -11.87
N GLU A 204 -7.16 -25.09 -12.90
CA GLU A 204 -7.69 -25.56 -14.19
C GLU A 204 -8.47 -26.88 -14.00
N ASP A 205 -9.71 -26.92 -14.50
CA ASP A 205 -10.61 -28.08 -14.45
C ASP A 205 -10.90 -28.64 -13.03
N LYS A 206 -10.75 -27.81 -11.98
CA LYS A 206 -11.05 -28.18 -10.59
C LYS A 206 -12.34 -27.54 -10.07
N LYS A 207 -12.96 -28.21 -9.10
CA LYS A 207 -14.05 -27.63 -8.28
C LYS A 207 -13.49 -26.95 -7.04
N ILE A 208 -14.21 -25.99 -6.48
CA ILE A 208 -13.76 -25.22 -5.31
C ILE A 208 -13.39 -26.11 -4.13
N GLU A 209 -14.12 -27.21 -3.89
CA GLU A 209 -13.84 -28.13 -2.79
C GLU A 209 -12.49 -28.84 -2.96
N GLN A 210 -12.07 -29.09 -4.20
CA GLN A 210 -10.76 -29.69 -4.50
C GLN A 210 -9.64 -28.66 -4.40
N ILE A 211 -9.93 -27.40 -4.74
CA ILE A 211 -8.99 -26.29 -4.67
C ILE A 211 -8.64 -25.99 -3.21
N LEU A 212 -9.65 -25.98 -2.33
CA LEU A 212 -9.47 -25.73 -0.89
C LEU A 212 -8.58 -26.76 -0.20
N LEU A 213 -8.43 -27.99 -0.74
CA LEU A 213 -7.45 -28.97 -0.24
C LEU A 213 -5.99 -28.52 -0.43
N ALA A 214 -5.74 -27.57 -1.34
CA ALA A 214 -4.43 -26.98 -1.63
C ALA A 214 -4.37 -25.49 -1.22
N GLU A 215 -5.28 -25.01 -0.37
CA GLU A 215 -5.40 -23.60 0.02
C GLU A 215 -4.06 -23.02 0.51
N ASN A 216 -3.35 -23.72 1.41
CA ASN A 216 -2.09 -23.23 1.97
C ASN A 216 -1.00 -23.01 0.90
N LEU A 217 -0.87 -23.96 -0.03
CA LEU A 217 0.07 -23.85 -1.16
C LEU A 217 -0.35 -22.71 -2.10
N LEU A 218 -1.63 -22.63 -2.45
CA LEU A 218 -2.14 -21.59 -3.35
C LEU A 218 -1.97 -20.19 -2.77
N ASN A 219 -2.27 -20.01 -1.47
CA ASN A 219 -2.03 -18.75 -0.77
C ASN A 219 -0.54 -18.35 -0.86
N SER A 220 0.36 -19.30 -0.63
CA SER A 220 1.81 -19.08 -0.78
C SER A 220 2.19 -18.69 -2.21
N CYS A 221 1.64 -19.36 -3.22
CA CYS A 221 1.85 -19.01 -4.62
C CYS A 221 1.36 -17.60 -4.95
N PHE A 222 0.18 -17.22 -4.43
CA PHE A 222 -0.40 -15.89 -4.63
C PHE A 222 0.43 -14.79 -3.97
N ILE A 223 0.92 -15.01 -2.75
CA ILE A 223 1.85 -14.10 -2.05
C ILE A 223 3.11 -13.88 -2.89
N ILE A 224 3.71 -14.96 -3.40
CA ILE A 224 4.92 -14.87 -4.25
C ILE A 224 4.64 -14.01 -5.47
N LEU A 225 3.51 -14.23 -6.17
CA LEU A 225 3.14 -13.40 -7.32
C LEU A 225 2.88 -11.95 -6.93
N GLU A 226 2.17 -11.68 -5.84
CA GLU A 226 1.87 -10.33 -5.38
C GLU A 226 3.13 -9.52 -5.08
N VAL A 227 4.04 -10.07 -4.26
CA VAL A 227 5.33 -9.45 -3.93
C VAL A 227 6.18 -9.25 -5.19
N SER A 228 6.21 -10.25 -6.08
CA SER A 228 7.02 -10.18 -7.31
C SER A 228 6.50 -9.12 -8.28
N ILE A 229 5.18 -9.04 -8.48
CA ILE A 229 4.57 -8.03 -9.37
C ILE A 229 4.81 -6.65 -8.78
N ALA A 230 4.58 -6.46 -7.49
CA ALA A 230 4.81 -5.17 -6.82
C ALA A 230 6.26 -4.71 -6.98
N TYR A 231 7.23 -5.62 -6.83
CA TYR A 231 8.65 -5.31 -7.00
C TYR A 231 9.02 -4.96 -8.45
N ILE A 232 8.54 -5.72 -9.43
CA ILE A 232 8.77 -5.41 -10.87
C ILE A 232 8.17 -4.05 -11.23
N SER A 233 7.05 -3.69 -10.62
CA SER A 233 6.33 -2.43 -10.89
C SER A 233 7.04 -1.19 -10.37
N ALA A 234 7.94 -1.35 -9.39
CA ALA A 234 8.72 -0.25 -8.83
C ALA A 234 9.89 0.19 -9.74
N ASP A 235 10.04 -0.42 -10.92
CA ASP A 235 11.13 -0.18 -11.90
C ASP A 235 12.54 -0.31 -11.29
N THR A 236 12.66 -1.13 -10.24
CA THR A 236 13.92 -1.44 -9.54
C THR A 236 14.72 -2.54 -10.23
N LEU A 237 14.07 -3.31 -11.11
CA LEU A 237 14.64 -4.49 -11.76
C LEU A 237 14.62 -4.37 -13.28
N ASP A 238 15.81 -4.22 -13.88
CA ASP A 238 15.93 -4.21 -15.34
C ASP A 238 15.84 -5.65 -15.89
N LEU A 239 14.76 -5.96 -16.60
CA LEU A 239 14.54 -7.26 -17.24
C LEU A 239 14.84 -7.19 -18.74
N GLU A 240 15.58 -8.19 -19.25
CA GLU A 240 15.79 -8.36 -20.69
C GLU A 240 14.48 -8.64 -21.41
N GLN A 241 14.41 -8.36 -22.71
CA GLN A 241 13.18 -8.55 -23.48
C GLN A 241 12.64 -9.98 -23.43
N LYS A 242 13.54 -10.97 -23.41
CA LYS A 242 13.16 -12.38 -23.29
C LYS A 242 12.61 -12.69 -21.89
N GLU A 243 13.23 -12.16 -20.84
CA GLU A 243 12.77 -12.31 -19.45
C GLU A 243 11.37 -11.68 -19.31
N LYS A 244 11.19 -10.43 -19.76
CA LYS A 244 9.89 -9.74 -19.79
C LYS A 244 8.81 -10.59 -20.47
N GLN A 245 9.09 -11.11 -21.66
CA GLN A 245 8.14 -11.92 -22.42
C GLN A 245 7.79 -13.23 -21.70
N GLN A 246 8.78 -13.93 -21.14
CA GLN A 246 8.57 -15.19 -20.43
C GLN A 246 7.77 -14.97 -19.15
N THR A 247 8.18 -14.00 -18.33
CA THR A 247 7.50 -13.60 -17.11
C THR A 247 6.04 -13.28 -17.43
N TYR A 248 5.79 -12.38 -18.38
CA TYR A 248 4.44 -12.02 -18.83
C TYR A 248 3.61 -13.23 -19.27
N THR A 249 4.18 -14.15 -20.06
CA THR A 249 3.45 -15.35 -20.51
C THR A 249 3.06 -16.27 -19.36
N ALA A 250 3.96 -16.51 -18.40
CA ALA A 250 3.69 -17.38 -17.25
C ALA A 250 2.60 -16.79 -16.36
N LEU A 251 2.81 -15.52 -16.00
CA LEU A 251 1.86 -14.65 -15.35
C LEU A 251 0.48 -14.75 -16.05
N LYS A 252 0.40 -14.59 -17.37
CA LYS A 252 -0.88 -14.51 -18.09
C LYS A 252 -1.63 -15.82 -18.02
N GLY A 253 -0.91 -16.95 -18.07
CA GLY A 253 -1.47 -18.27 -17.85
C GLY A 253 -2.09 -18.42 -16.46
N ALA A 254 -1.36 -18.00 -15.40
CA ALA A 254 -1.84 -18.10 -14.02
C ALA A 254 -3.14 -17.32 -13.79
N PHE A 255 -3.19 -16.05 -14.21
CA PHE A 255 -4.39 -15.23 -14.01
C PHE A 255 -5.52 -15.55 -14.98
N SER A 256 -5.24 -16.15 -16.15
CA SER A 256 -6.30 -16.75 -16.97
C SER A 256 -7.02 -17.87 -16.21
N ALA A 257 -6.27 -18.73 -15.51
CA ALA A 257 -6.86 -19.78 -14.66
C ALA A 257 -7.66 -19.19 -13.49
N VAL A 258 -7.15 -18.14 -12.84
CA VAL A 258 -7.88 -17.41 -11.78
C VAL A 258 -9.19 -16.83 -12.32
N LEU A 259 -9.16 -16.10 -13.43
CA LEU A 259 -10.35 -15.49 -14.04
C LEU A 259 -11.39 -16.54 -14.43
N ASN A 260 -10.98 -17.68 -15.00
CA ASN A 260 -11.88 -18.77 -15.33
C ASN A 260 -12.54 -19.39 -14.08
N MET A 261 -11.77 -19.55 -12.99
CA MET A 261 -12.32 -20.05 -11.73
C MET A 261 -13.33 -19.07 -11.11
N LEU A 262 -13.00 -17.77 -11.10
CA LEU A 262 -13.91 -16.72 -10.66
C LEU A 262 -15.18 -16.68 -11.53
N GLU A 263 -15.06 -16.93 -12.83
CA GLU A 263 -16.21 -17.06 -13.73
C GLU A 263 -17.14 -18.19 -13.32
N LEU A 264 -16.58 -19.37 -13.08
CA LEU A 264 -17.33 -20.54 -12.66
C LEU A 264 -18.08 -20.27 -11.34
N LEU A 265 -17.43 -19.60 -10.39
CA LEU A 265 -18.03 -19.22 -9.10
C LEU A 265 -19.10 -18.14 -9.27
N SER A 266 -18.92 -17.20 -10.19
CA SER A 266 -19.86 -16.09 -10.41
C SER A 266 -21.25 -16.52 -10.87
N VAL A 267 -21.34 -17.66 -11.57
CA VAL A 267 -22.60 -18.22 -12.10
C VAL A 267 -23.19 -19.31 -11.20
N THR A 268 -22.52 -19.66 -10.11
CA THR A 268 -22.97 -20.70 -9.20
C THR A 268 -24.23 -20.26 -8.45
N LYS A 269 -25.26 -21.11 -8.43
CA LYS A 269 -26.53 -20.85 -7.73
C LYS A 269 -26.45 -21.07 -6.22
N LYS A 270 -25.46 -21.82 -5.74
CA LYS A 270 -25.20 -22.05 -4.32
C LYS A 270 -24.67 -20.74 -3.71
N PRO A 271 -25.20 -20.28 -2.56
CA PRO A 271 -24.59 -19.19 -1.83
C PRO A 271 -23.19 -19.59 -1.35
N LEU A 272 -22.22 -18.71 -1.55
CA LEU A 272 -20.84 -18.94 -1.13
C LEU A 272 -20.71 -18.86 0.39
N GLU A 273 -20.02 -19.84 0.96
CA GLU A 273 -19.67 -19.90 2.38
C GLU A 273 -18.58 -18.87 2.71
N VAL A 274 -18.43 -18.52 4.00
CA VAL A 274 -17.46 -17.49 4.44
C VAL A 274 -16.03 -17.86 4.05
N ASN A 275 -15.64 -19.12 4.21
CA ASN A 275 -14.31 -19.60 3.84
C ASN A 275 -14.09 -19.57 2.32
N GLU A 276 -15.11 -19.92 1.53
CA GLU A 276 -15.04 -19.82 0.06
C GLU A 276 -14.86 -18.35 -0.37
N LYS A 277 -15.58 -17.41 0.24
CA LYS A 277 -15.43 -15.97 -0.02
C LYS A 277 -14.05 -15.46 0.39
N TYR A 278 -13.55 -15.88 1.55
CA TYR A 278 -12.20 -15.53 2.00
C TYR A 278 -11.14 -16.03 1.01
N PHE A 279 -11.26 -17.26 0.53
CA PHE A 279 -10.35 -17.79 -0.47
C PHE A 279 -10.46 -17.05 -1.82
N ILE A 280 -11.66 -16.61 -2.21
CA ILE A 280 -11.83 -15.71 -3.36
C ILE A 280 -11.11 -14.38 -3.13
N CYS A 281 -11.15 -13.80 -1.93
CA CYS A 281 -10.38 -12.61 -1.59
C CYS A 281 -8.88 -12.85 -1.80
N VAL A 282 -8.35 -13.98 -1.34
CA VAL A 282 -6.94 -14.36 -1.55
C VAL A 282 -6.59 -14.46 -3.04
N MET A 283 -7.48 -14.99 -3.89
CA MET A 283 -7.27 -15.00 -5.36
C MET A 283 -7.33 -13.60 -5.98
N LEU A 284 -8.20 -12.73 -5.46
CA LEU A 284 -8.37 -11.37 -5.98
C LEU A 284 -7.17 -10.47 -5.67
N MET A 285 -6.51 -10.62 -4.51
CA MET A 285 -5.36 -9.80 -4.11
C MET A 285 -4.26 -9.71 -5.21
N PRO A 286 -3.60 -10.80 -5.63
CA PRO A 286 -2.58 -10.74 -6.67
C PRO A 286 -3.17 -10.37 -8.04
N LEU A 287 -4.45 -10.69 -8.31
CA LEU A 287 -5.11 -10.29 -9.56
C LEU A 287 -5.26 -8.77 -9.63
N THR A 288 -5.57 -8.11 -8.52
CA THR A 288 -5.64 -6.65 -8.49
C THR A 288 -4.28 -6.00 -8.69
N THR A 289 -3.23 -6.55 -8.07
CA THR A 289 -1.85 -6.11 -8.26
C THR A 289 -1.41 -6.24 -9.72
N TRP A 290 -1.79 -7.34 -10.39
CA TRP A 290 -1.62 -7.44 -11.85
C TRP A 290 -2.37 -6.35 -12.59
N LEU A 291 -3.68 -6.24 -12.35
CA LEU A 291 -4.55 -5.38 -13.15
C LEU A 291 -4.15 -3.91 -13.00
N ALA A 292 -3.56 -3.52 -11.87
CA ALA A 292 -2.97 -2.20 -11.71
C ALA A 292 -1.86 -1.90 -12.74
N GLN A 293 -1.12 -2.91 -13.19
CA GLN A 293 0.01 -2.76 -14.12
C GLN A 293 -0.36 -3.05 -15.56
N GLU A 294 -1.25 -4.03 -15.78
CA GLU A 294 -1.59 -4.54 -17.10
C GLU A 294 -3.11 -4.66 -17.24
N THR A 295 -3.74 -3.50 -17.48
CA THR A 295 -5.19 -3.39 -17.72
C THR A 295 -5.61 -3.73 -19.14
N SER A 296 -4.66 -3.89 -20.07
CA SER A 296 -4.98 -4.18 -21.47
C SER A 296 -5.12 -5.68 -21.74
N ALA A 297 -4.39 -6.51 -20.99
CA ALA A 297 -4.51 -7.95 -21.10
C ALA A 297 -5.87 -8.45 -20.59
N MET A 298 -6.44 -9.42 -21.32
CA MET A 298 -7.63 -10.17 -20.89
C MET A 298 -8.88 -9.31 -20.61
N LYS A 299 -8.95 -8.07 -21.15
CA LYS A 299 -10.10 -7.14 -20.98
C LYS A 299 -11.48 -7.80 -21.06
N PRO A 300 -11.80 -8.66 -22.05
CA PRO A 300 -13.12 -9.29 -22.11
C PRO A 300 -13.44 -10.17 -20.90
N ALA A 301 -12.46 -10.95 -20.43
CA ALA A 301 -12.61 -11.82 -19.26
C ALA A 301 -12.70 -10.99 -17.97
N VAL A 302 -11.85 -9.96 -17.84
CA VAL A 302 -11.88 -9.03 -16.69
C VAL A 302 -13.23 -8.33 -16.60
N ASN A 303 -13.71 -7.73 -17.70
CA ASN A 303 -15.00 -7.03 -17.72
C ASN A 303 -16.17 -7.96 -17.39
N LYS A 304 -16.12 -9.22 -17.84
CA LYS A 304 -17.14 -10.22 -17.50
C LYS A 304 -17.19 -10.52 -16.01
N ILE A 305 -16.04 -10.54 -15.33
CA ILE A 305 -15.92 -10.89 -13.91
C ILE A 305 -16.04 -9.70 -12.96
N LEU A 306 -15.78 -8.50 -13.46
CA LEU A 306 -15.72 -7.27 -12.67
C LEU A 306 -16.92 -7.08 -11.72
N PRO A 307 -18.19 -7.31 -12.12
CA PRO A 307 -19.33 -7.20 -11.20
C PRO A 307 -19.24 -8.16 -10.00
N PHE A 308 -18.81 -9.40 -10.24
CA PHE A 308 -18.69 -10.42 -9.20
C PHE A 308 -17.49 -10.14 -8.29
N ALA A 309 -16.34 -9.81 -8.88
CA ALA A 309 -15.14 -9.46 -8.13
C ALA A 309 -15.38 -8.26 -7.21
N LEU A 310 -16.01 -7.18 -7.72
CA LEU A 310 -16.31 -6.00 -6.91
C LEU A 310 -17.38 -6.25 -5.85
N LYS A 311 -18.35 -7.15 -6.10
CA LYS A 311 -19.27 -7.56 -5.03
C LYS A 311 -18.50 -8.16 -3.84
N ILE A 312 -17.59 -9.10 -4.09
CA ILE A 312 -16.78 -9.73 -3.03
C ILE A 312 -15.82 -8.72 -2.40
N ALA A 313 -15.18 -7.86 -3.20
CA ALA A 313 -14.30 -6.81 -2.69
C ALA A 313 -15.05 -5.83 -1.76
N ASN A 314 -16.25 -5.40 -2.15
CA ASN A 314 -17.09 -4.53 -1.32
C ASN A 314 -17.53 -5.24 -0.03
N GLU A 315 -17.90 -6.52 -0.09
CA GLU A 315 -18.21 -7.32 1.12
C GLU A 315 -17.00 -7.37 2.09
N SER A 316 -15.78 -7.56 1.57
CA SER A 316 -14.56 -7.53 2.37
C SER A 316 -14.29 -6.16 3.01
N PHE A 317 -14.48 -5.07 2.24
CA PHE A 317 -14.35 -3.71 2.74
C PHE A 317 -15.30 -3.44 3.91
N TYR A 318 -16.58 -3.80 3.78
CA TYR A 318 -17.55 -3.59 4.87
C TYR A 318 -17.20 -4.40 6.12
N ALA A 319 -16.78 -5.66 5.95
CA ALA A 319 -16.35 -6.49 7.07
C ALA A 319 -15.10 -5.93 7.76
N TYR A 320 -14.11 -5.48 6.99
CA TYR A 320 -12.89 -4.85 7.49
C TYR A 320 -13.18 -3.54 8.23
N ARG A 321 -14.02 -2.68 7.64
CA ARG A 321 -14.46 -1.41 8.25
C ARG A 321 -15.17 -1.62 9.57
N GLU A 322 -16.10 -2.58 9.63
CA GLU A 322 -16.83 -2.91 10.87
C GLU A 322 -15.88 -3.36 11.97
N ARG A 323 -14.93 -4.25 11.66
CA ARG A 323 -13.88 -4.67 12.59
C ARG A 323 -13.05 -3.48 13.07
N TYR A 324 -12.54 -2.65 12.16
CA TYR A 324 -11.73 -1.48 12.51
C TYR A 324 -12.47 -0.51 13.44
N ILE A 325 -13.75 -0.22 13.17
CA ILE A 325 -14.58 0.64 14.02
C ILE A 325 -14.77 -0.02 15.40
N SER A 326 -15.03 -1.33 15.45
CA SER A 326 -15.23 -2.06 16.70
C SER A 326 -13.96 -2.11 17.57
N GLU A 327 -12.78 -2.17 16.96
CA GLU A 327 -11.49 -2.18 17.66
C GLU A 327 -11.14 -0.78 18.20
N ASN A 328 -11.45 0.28 17.46
CA ASN A 328 -11.13 1.65 17.85
C ASN A 328 -12.16 2.32 18.79
N ASN A 329 -13.40 1.83 18.84
CA ASN A 329 -14.46 2.39 19.72
C ASN A 329 -14.45 1.80 21.14
N LYS A 330 -13.61 0.81 21.45
CA LYS A 330 -13.65 0.13 22.75
C LYS A 330 -13.07 1.00 23.88
N SER A 331 -13.96 1.51 24.71
CA SER A 331 -13.74 1.68 26.14
C SER A 331 -13.54 0.31 26.80
N SER A 332 -12.28 -0.09 27.03
CA SER A 332 -11.78 -1.07 28.01
C SER A 332 -12.46 -2.44 28.25
N GLU A 333 -13.49 -2.86 27.52
CA GLU A 333 -14.07 -4.21 27.63
C GLU A 333 -13.71 -5.05 26.40
N VAL A 334 -12.98 -6.14 26.66
CA VAL A 334 -12.53 -7.14 25.68
C VAL A 334 -13.75 -7.92 25.17
N ILE A 335 -14.50 -7.33 24.24
CA ILE A 335 -15.44 -8.09 23.44
C ILE A 335 -14.60 -8.88 22.45
N THR A 336 -14.63 -10.21 22.54
CA THR A 336 -14.19 -11.12 21.49
C THR A 336 -14.91 -10.74 20.20
N VAL A 337 -14.20 -10.06 19.29
CA VAL A 337 -14.70 -9.82 17.94
C VAL A 337 -14.99 -11.20 17.35
N LYS A 338 -16.21 -11.45 16.89
CA LYS A 338 -16.50 -12.70 16.17
C LYS A 338 -15.49 -12.80 15.04
N ASP A 339 -14.69 -13.86 15.07
CA ASP A 339 -13.59 -14.09 14.13
C ASP A 339 -14.21 -14.37 12.75
N ASN A 340 -14.46 -13.31 11.98
CA ASN A 340 -14.92 -13.39 10.61
C ASN A 340 -13.68 -13.28 9.72
N PRO A 341 -13.24 -14.36 9.05
CA PRO A 341 -12.06 -14.33 8.19
C PRO A 341 -12.13 -13.24 7.11
N LEU A 342 -13.33 -12.90 6.64
CA LEU A 342 -13.50 -11.85 5.63
C LEU A 342 -13.11 -10.45 6.14
N SER A 343 -13.11 -10.23 7.46
CA SER A 343 -12.73 -8.96 8.09
C SER A 343 -11.21 -8.76 8.23
N SER A 344 -10.40 -9.77 7.92
CA SER A 344 -8.93 -9.66 7.96
C SER A 344 -8.34 -9.09 6.67
N VAL A 345 -9.14 -8.95 5.61
CA VAL A 345 -8.70 -8.53 4.28
C VAL A 345 -9.56 -7.39 3.74
N ASP A 346 -8.92 -6.40 3.12
CA ASP A 346 -9.58 -5.31 2.41
C ASP A 346 -9.19 -5.36 0.93
N VAL A 347 -9.93 -6.17 0.17
CA VAL A 347 -9.68 -6.39 -1.26
C VAL A 347 -10.07 -5.16 -2.07
N LEU A 348 -11.07 -4.38 -1.61
CA LEU A 348 -11.46 -3.16 -2.33
C LEU A 348 -10.29 -2.18 -2.37
N ARG A 349 -9.57 -1.99 -1.26
CA ARG A 349 -8.36 -1.17 -1.20
C ARG A 349 -7.30 -1.62 -2.22
N ALA A 350 -7.07 -2.93 -2.32
CA ALA A 350 -6.13 -3.49 -3.30
C ALA A 350 -6.61 -3.29 -4.75
N PHE A 351 -7.93 -3.26 -4.99
CA PHE A 351 -8.54 -3.00 -6.30
C PHE A 351 -8.40 -1.54 -6.77
N LEU A 352 -8.22 -0.56 -5.86
CA LEU A 352 -8.31 0.87 -6.18
C LEU A 352 -7.36 1.33 -7.32
N PRO A 353 -6.08 0.92 -7.36
CA PRO A 353 -5.20 1.29 -8.46
C PRO A 353 -5.71 0.76 -9.81
N ALA A 354 -6.20 -0.48 -9.86
CA ALA A 354 -6.80 -1.06 -11.06
C ALA A 354 -8.09 -0.32 -11.47
N LEU A 355 -8.92 0.12 -10.50
CA LEU A 355 -10.14 0.88 -10.78
C LEU A 355 -9.88 2.23 -11.45
N CYS A 356 -8.74 2.89 -11.15
CA CYS A 356 -8.33 4.09 -11.84
C CYS A 356 -8.25 3.87 -13.36
N HIS A 357 -7.59 2.79 -13.78
CA HIS A 357 -7.43 2.42 -15.19
C HIS A 357 -8.72 1.86 -15.81
N ILE A 358 -9.48 1.04 -15.06
CA ILE A 358 -10.77 0.49 -15.53
C ILE A 358 -11.79 1.60 -15.79
N ALA A 359 -11.77 2.68 -15.01
CA ALA A 359 -12.63 3.84 -15.24
C ALA A 359 -12.30 4.59 -16.55
N VAL A 360 -11.10 4.43 -17.10
CA VAL A 360 -10.76 5.03 -18.41
C VAL A 360 -11.33 4.21 -19.57
N ASP A 361 -11.49 2.89 -19.40
CA ASP A 361 -12.06 1.99 -20.41
C ASP A 361 -13.60 2.13 -20.49
N ASP A 362 -14.16 2.29 -21.69
CA ASP A 362 -15.60 2.50 -21.88
C ASP A 362 -16.47 1.37 -21.30
N ASN A 363 -16.08 0.11 -21.53
CA ASN A 363 -16.84 -1.03 -21.03
C ASN A 363 -16.68 -1.17 -19.52
N GLY A 364 -15.45 -1.03 -19.02
CA GLY A 364 -15.14 -1.04 -17.60
C GLY A 364 -15.96 0.01 -16.85
N ARG A 365 -15.90 1.27 -17.31
CA ARG A 365 -16.64 2.39 -16.75
C ARG A 365 -18.15 2.18 -16.76
N ALA A 366 -18.70 1.71 -17.88
CA ALA A 366 -20.13 1.40 -17.98
C ALA A 366 -20.57 0.34 -16.94
N ILE A 367 -19.72 -0.66 -16.67
CA ILE A 367 -19.96 -1.66 -15.63
C ILE A 367 -19.94 -1.03 -14.25
N LEU A 368 -18.92 -0.22 -13.93
CA LEU A 368 -18.79 0.45 -12.63
C LEU A 368 -20.04 1.26 -12.28
N LEU A 369 -20.52 2.07 -13.23
CA LEU A 369 -21.74 2.88 -13.05
C LEU A 369 -22.99 2.00 -12.95
N LYS A 370 -23.08 0.93 -13.74
CA LYS A 370 -24.20 -0.01 -13.69
C LYS A 370 -24.35 -0.69 -12.33
N ILE A 371 -23.24 -1.04 -11.69
CA ILE A 371 -23.23 -1.66 -10.36
C ILE A 371 -23.18 -0.64 -9.21
N LYS A 372 -23.21 0.67 -9.52
CA LYS A 372 -23.14 1.78 -8.56
C LYS A 372 -21.87 1.78 -7.72
N GLN A 373 -20.73 1.38 -8.31
CA GLN A 373 -19.47 1.30 -7.58
C GLN A 373 -19.03 2.67 -7.04
N GLU A 374 -19.41 3.76 -7.70
CA GLU A 374 -19.14 5.13 -7.26
C GLU A 374 -19.70 5.43 -5.86
N GLN A 375 -20.78 4.75 -5.43
CA GLN A 375 -21.36 4.91 -4.09
C GLN A 375 -20.45 4.29 -3.04
N VAL A 376 -19.97 3.07 -3.31
CA VAL A 376 -19.05 2.36 -2.41
C VAL A 376 -17.70 3.08 -2.33
N LEU A 377 -17.23 3.64 -3.45
CA LEU A 377 -16.00 4.43 -3.46
C LEU A 377 -16.11 5.70 -2.60
N LEU A 378 -17.26 6.35 -2.53
CA LEU A 378 -17.46 7.48 -1.62
C LEU A 378 -17.41 7.03 -0.16
N GLU A 379 -18.06 5.93 0.20
CA GLU A 379 -17.98 5.39 1.57
C GLU A 379 -16.56 4.94 1.95
N CYS A 380 -15.84 4.36 0.99
CA CYS A 380 -14.43 3.99 1.12
C CYS A 380 -13.54 5.22 1.33
N LEU A 381 -13.78 6.29 0.57
CA LEU A 381 -13.10 7.58 0.72
C LEU A 381 -13.31 8.16 2.13
N GLU A 382 -14.55 8.21 2.60
CA GLU A 382 -14.89 8.70 3.95
C GLU A 382 -14.22 7.86 5.04
N PHE A 383 -14.20 6.54 4.88
CA PHE A 383 -13.54 5.63 5.79
C PHE A 383 -12.03 5.88 5.86
N HIS A 384 -11.32 5.84 4.73
CA HIS A 384 -9.88 6.04 4.72
C HIS A 384 -9.48 7.46 5.13
N TRP A 385 -10.32 8.46 4.84
CA TRP A 385 -10.14 9.81 5.36
C TRP A 385 -10.14 9.84 6.88
N SER A 386 -11.06 9.12 7.53
CA SER A 386 -11.11 9.06 9.00
C SER A 386 -9.85 8.43 9.63
N ILE A 387 -9.12 7.60 8.88
CA ILE A 387 -7.87 6.97 9.31
C ILE A 387 -6.69 7.93 9.07
N ALA A 388 -6.56 8.45 7.83
CA ALA A 388 -5.46 9.30 7.43
C ALA A 388 -5.49 10.67 8.14
N HIS A 389 -6.68 11.24 8.34
CA HIS A 389 -6.89 12.50 9.03
C HIS A 389 -7.11 12.30 10.54
N PHE A 390 -6.12 11.76 11.24
CA PHE A 390 -6.18 11.61 12.68
C PHE A 390 -6.22 12.97 13.39
N LYS A 391 -7.39 13.36 13.89
CA LYS A 391 -7.54 14.51 14.79
C LYS A 391 -7.11 14.10 16.20
N LYS A 392 -6.09 14.78 16.74
CA LYS A 392 -5.69 14.61 18.15
C LYS A 392 -6.91 14.85 19.06
N PRO A 393 -7.14 14.01 20.09
CA PRO A 393 -8.22 14.23 21.05
C PRO A 393 -8.16 15.65 21.63
N LEU A 394 -9.32 16.30 21.76
CA LEU A 394 -9.39 17.63 22.35
C LEU A 394 -8.92 17.58 23.81
N ILE A 395 -7.91 18.39 24.13
CA ILE A 395 -7.40 18.49 25.52
C ILE A 395 -8.55 18.99 26.42
N PRO A 396 -8.91 18.23 27.48
CA PRO A 396 -9.91 18.66 28.45
C PRO A 396 -9.57 20.04 29.00
N LYS A 397 -10.58 20.88 29.24
CA LYS A 397 -10.37 22.27 29.70
C LYS A 397 -9.51 22.35 30.97
N SER A 398 -9.57 21.33 31.83
CA SER A 398 -8.77 21.18 33.06
C SER A 398 -7.26 21.01 32.84
N GLU A 399 -6.84 20.53 31.66
CA GLU A 399 -5.43 20.21 31.37
C GLU A 399 -4.74 21.25 30.48
N ARG A 400 -5.49 22.25 29.97
CA ARG A 400 -4.95 23.32 29.11
C ARG A 400 -3.89 24.19 29.79
N SER A 401 -3.89 24.25 31.12
CA SER A 401 -2.99 25.10 31.92
C SER A 401 -1.71 24.38 32.39
N LYS A 402 -1.56 23.08 32.12
CA LYS A 402 -0.39 22.30 32.53
C LYS A 402 0.74 22.43 31.49
N PRO A 403 2.02 22.41 31.89
CA PRO A 403 3.15 22.36 30.96
C PRO A 403 2.98 21.17 30.01
N ARG A 404 3.09 21.41 28.69
CA ARG A 404 3.02 20.33 27.70
C ARG A 404 4.21 19.38 27.91
N GLY A 405 3.92 18.12 28.21
CA GLY A 405 4.88 17.04 27.98
C GLY A 405 5.13 16.85 26.47
N PRO A 406 6.11 16.02 26.09
CA PRO A 406 6.29 15.63 24.70
C PRO A 406 4.97 15.04 24.16
N ASP A 407 4.65 15.38 22.91
CA ASP A 407 3.47 14.82 22.25
C ASP A 407 3.58 13.29 22.26
N PRO A 408 2.52 12.55 22.64
CA PRO A 408 2.56 11.09 22.59
C PRO A 408 2.80 10.63 21.14
N GLU A 409 3.79 9.78 20.96
CA GLU A 409 4.13 9.19 19.66
C GLU A 409 2.97 8.34 19.14
N ILE A 410 2.72 8.42 17.84
CA ILE A 410 1.71 7.61 17.18
C ILE A 410 2.30 6.19 17.02
N PRO A 411 1.61 5.13 17.47
CA PRO A 411 2.07 3.76 17.29
C PRO A 411 2.39 3.41 15.82
N ALA A 412 3.44 2.61 15.60
CA ALA A 412 3.94 2.28 14.27
C ALA A 412 2.90 1.59 13.36
N ASP A 413 2.06 0.72 13.95
CA ASP A 413 0.96 0.05 13.25
C ASP A 413 -0.06 1.07 12.71
N ARG A 414 -0.36 2.11 13.49
CA ARG A 414 -1.26 3.19 13.10
C ARG A 414 -0.64 4.07 12.02
N LEU A 415 0.66 4.37 12.10
CA LEU A 415 1.38 5.10 11.05
C LEU A 415 1.30 4.35 9.71
N LYS A 416 1.53 3.04 9.71
CA LYS A 416 1.38 2.20 8.51
C LYS A 416 -0.04 2.28 7.92
N LYS A 417 -1.07 2.13 8.76
CA LYS A 417 -2.48 2.27 8.33
C LYS A 417 -2.81 3.65 7.76
N MET A 418 -2.19 4.71 8.28
CA MET A 418 -2.34 6.06 7.74
C MET A 418 -1.71 6.20 6.35
N VAL A 419 -0.52 5.63 6.12
CA VAL A 419 0.12 5.60 4.79
C VAL A 419 -0.74 4.84 3.79
N ASP A 420 -1.20 3.63 4.15
CA ASP A 420 -2.08 2.83 3.31
C ASP A 420 -3.38 3.56 2.94
N SER A 421 -3.96 4.28 3.92
CA SER A 421 -5.20 5.05 3.72
C SER A 421 -4.99 6.27 2.84
N ARG A 422 -3.82 6.94 2.90
CA ARG A 422 -3.48 8.02 1.95
C ARG A 422 -3.39 7.50 0.52
N GLY A 423 -2.72 6.36 0.31
CA GLY A 423 -2.68 5.69 -0.99
C GLY A 423 -4.07 5.38 -1.53
N ALA A 424 -4.96 4.84 -0.68
CA ALA A 424 -6.35 4.58 -1.04
C ALA A 424 -7.10 5.86 -1.47
N ILE A 425 -6.98 6.95 -0.70
CA ILE A 425 -7.59 8.25 -1.03
C ILE A 425 -7.11 8.75 -2.40
N ILE A 426 -5.80 8.68 -2.67
CA ILE A 426 -5.21 9.10 -3.95
C ILE A 426 -5.83 8.33 -5.12
N SER A 427 -5.86 6.99 -5.02
CA SER A 427 -6.45 6.15 -6.07
C SER A 427 -7.94 6.44 -6.28
N ILE A 428 -8.72 6.60 -5.21
CA ILE A 428 -10.16 6.92 -5.29
C ILE A 428 -10.38 8.29 -5.95
N CYS A 429 -9.59 9.31 -5.57
CA CYS A 429 -9.66 10.62 -6.19
C CYS A 429 -9.36 10.55 -7.69
N ASN A 430 -8.34 9.78 -8.10
CA ASN A 430 -8.02 9.55 -9.51
C ASN A 430 -9.17 8.89 -10.27
N THR A 431 -9.80 7.86 -9.69
CA THR A 431 -11.00 7.25 -10.28
C THR A 431 -12.14 8.26 -10.44
N PHE A 432 -12.43 9.09 -9.43
CA PHE A 432 -13.47 10.12 -9.53
C PHE A 432 -13.13 11.22 -10.54
N MET A 433 -11.85 11.63 -10.65
CA MET A 433 -11.41 12.58 -11.67
C MET A 433 -11.65 12.02 -13.07
N ASN A 434 -11.33 10.74 -13.32
CA ASN A 434 -11.62 10.08 -14.60
C ASN A 434 -13.13 10.09 -14.91
N LEU A 435 -13.99 9.81 -13.92
CA LEU A 435 -15.44 9.91 -14.08
C LEU A 435 -15.91 11.34 -14.38
N CYS A 436 -15.31 12.36 -13.74
CA CYS A 436 -15.62 13.76 -14.03
C CYS A 436 -15.29 14.14 -15.48
N VAL A 437 -14.22 13.60 -16.06
CA VAL A 437 -13.85 13.86 -17.46
C VAL A 437 -14.73 13.07 -18.43
N LEU A 438 -14.88 11.77 -18.20
CA LEU A 438 -15.43 10.84 -19.19
C LEU A 438 -16.95 10.70 -19.11
N GLU A 439 -17.56 11.07 -17.99
CA GLU A 439 -19.01 10.93 -17.72
C GLU A 439 -19.59 12.26 -17.22
N ALA A 440 -19.14 13.38 -17.81
CA ALA A 440 -19.45 14.73 -17.36
C ALA A 440 -20.95 15.00 -17.20
N ASP A 441 -21.80 14.52 -18.12
CA ASP A 441 -23.25 14.70 -18.06
C ASP A 441 -23.87 13.94 -16.88
N PHE A 442 -23.48 12.67 -16.68
CA PHE A 442 -23.91 11.89 -15.52
C PHE A 442 -23.46 12.55 -14.20
N VAL A 443 -22.21 12.99 -14.14
CA VAL A 443 -21.66 13.67 -12.96
C VAL A 443 -22.43 14.95 -12.67
N LYS A 444 -22.73 15.76 -13.68
CA LYS A 444 -23.46 17.04 -13.57
C LYS A 444 -24.84 16.88 -12.93
N ASP A 445 -25.54 15.79 -13.22
CA ASP A 445 -26.91 15.57 -12.71
C ASP A 445 -26.95 14.72 -11.42
N SER A 446 -25.89 13.96 -11.12
CA SER A 446 -25.89 13.03 -9.99
C SER A 446 -25.81 13.72 -8.61
N PRO A 447 -26.74 13.43 -7.67
CA PRO A 447 -26.66 13.91 -6.29
C PRO A 447 -25.43 13.40 -5.52
N LEU A 448 -24.92 12.21 -5.86
CA LEU A 448 -23.76 11.63 -5.20
C LEU A 448 -22.52 12.50 -5.38
N PHE A 449 -22.29 12.99 -6.61
CA PHE A 449 -21.15 13.86 -6.90
C PHE A 449 -21.27 15.24 -6.25
N PHE A 450 -22.49 15.67 -5.90
CA PHE A 450 -22.68 16.84 -5.06
C PHE A 450 -22.29 16.57 -3.59
N THR A 451 -22.60 15.38 -3.06
CA THR A 451 -22.11 14.94 -1.73
C THR A 451 -20.58 14.83 -1.72
N LEU A 452 -19.98 14.22 -2.75
CA LEU A 452 -18.52 14.16 -2.91
C LEU A 452 -17.89 15.56 -2.95
N MET A 453 -18.50 16.50 -3.69
CA MET A 453 -18.03 17.88 -3.75
C MET A 453 -18.04 18.55 -2.38
N LYS A 454 -19.12 18.39 -1.61
CA LYS A 454 -19.20 18.90 -0.23
C LYS A 454 -18.14 18.26 0.67
N PHE A 455 -17.98 16.94 0.59
CA PHE A 455 -16.95 16.23 1.32
C PHE A 455 -15.57 16.83 1.05
N VAL A 456 -15.20 17.05 -0.22
CA VAL A 456 -13.92 17.66 -0.59
C VAL A 456 -13.78 19.09 -0.05
N PHE A 457 -14.83 19.91 -0.17
CA PHE A 457 -14.81 21.30 0.27
C PHE A 457 -14.66 21.45 1.78
N ASP A 458 -15.30 20.56 2.55
CA ASP A 458 -15.27 20.60 4.01
C ASP A 458 -13.94 20.06 4.56
N ASN A 459 -13.36 19.05 3.90
CA ASN A 459 -12.23 18.30 4.45
C ASN A 459 -10.85 18.77 3.96
N LEU A 460 -10.70 19.25 2.71
CA LEU A 460 -9.40 19.74 2.22
C LEU A 460 -8.82 20.87 3.11
N PRO A 461 -9.60 21.87 3.57
CA PRO A 461 -9.05 22.94 4.41
C PRO A 461 -8.58 22.49 5.80
N GLU A 462 -9.06 21.34 6.28
CA GLU A 462 -8.61 20.77 7.55
C GLU A 462 -7.29 19.99 7.39
N LEU A 463 -6.96 19.58 6.16
CA LEU A 463 -5.74 18.84 5.88
C LEU A 463 -4.53 19.76 5.99
N LYS A 464 -3.56 19.38 6.82
CA LYS A 464 -2.28 20.11 6.89
C LYS A 464 -1.52 19.90 5.58
N ASN A 465 -1.11 21.01 4.97
CA ASN A 465 -0.21 20.99 3.82
C ASN A 465 1.23 20.74 4.31
N ASN A 466 1.58 19.46 4.46
CA ASN A 466 2.93 18.96 4.78
C ASN A 466 3.33 17.87 3.78
N HIS A 467 4.61 17.49 3.75
CA HIS A 467 5.16 16.49 2.82
C HIS A 467 4.30 15.20 2.77
N ASP A 468 3.94 14.62 3.92
CA ASP A 468 3.17 13.38 4.01
C ASP A 468 1.77 13.45 3.37
N ASN A 469 1.16 14.65 3.32
CA ASN A 469 -0.21 14.82 2.83
C ASN A 469 -0.26 15.54 1.48
N LEU A 470 0.87 15.97 0.92
CA LEU A 470 0.90 16.87 -0.22
C LEU A 470 0.24 16.27 -1.47
N VAL A 471 0.46 14.98 -1.73
CA VAL A 471 -0.16 14.26 -2.85
C VAL A 471 -1.68 14.21 -2.67
N VAL A 472 -2.16 13.73 -1.51
CA VAL A 472 -3.59 13.72 -1.16
C VAL A 472 -4.21 15.13 -1.29
N TYR A 473 -3.49 16.15 -0.84
CA TYR A 473 -3.91 17.55 -0.93
C TYR A 473 -4.12 17.97 -2.39
N GLY A 474 -3.16 17.65 -3.27
CA GLY A 474 -3.25 17.89 -4.70
C GLY A 474 -4.44 17.16 -5.34
N ASN A 475 -4.60 15.86 -5.08
CA ASN A 475 -5.70 15.06 -5.61
C ASN A 475 -7.07 15.61 -5.21
N MET A 476 -7.27 15.96 -3.94
CA MET A 476 -8.52 16.55 -3.45
C MET A 476 -8.74 17.97 -4.00
N ALA A 477 -7.69 18.79 -4.08
CA ALA A 477 -7.75 20.12 -4.68
C ALA A 477 -8.25 20.05 -6.13
N VAL A 478 -7.64 19.21 -6.96
CA VAL A 478 -8.00 19.10 -8.38
C VAL A 478 -9.38 18.47 -8.58
N LEU A 479 -9.70 17.40 -7.85
CA LEU A 479 -11.04 16.78 -7.88
C LEU A 479 -12.12 17.81 -7.54
N GLY A 480 -11.90 18.61 -6.48
CA GLY A 480 -12.84 19.66 -6.09
C GLY A 480 -13.04 20.72 -7.19
N LEU A 481 -11.99 21.09 -7.95
CA LEU A 481 -12.09 22.07 -9.04
C LEU A 481 -12.88 21.49 -10.21
N MET A 482 -12.67 20.22 -10.54
CA MET A 482 -13.42 19.54 -11.60
C MET A 482 -14.91 19.44 -11.24
N LEU A 483 -15.22 19.06 -9.99
CA LEU A 483 -16.59 19.01 -9.49
C LEU A 483 -17.24 20.40 -9.47
N LEU A 484 -16.51 21.41 -8.97
CA LEU A 484 -16.94 22.81 -8.98
C LEU A 484 -17.32 23.27 -10.38
N LYS A 485 -16.46 23.01 -11.38
CA LYS A 485 -16.69 23.36 -12.78
C LYS A 485 -17.94 22.70 -13.36
N LEU A 486 -18.16 21.41 -13.08
CA LEU A 486 -19.32 20.65 -13.58
C LEU A 486 -20.62 21.01 -12.85
N LYS A 487 -20.55 21.37 -11.57
CA LYS A 487 -21.69 21.65 -10.68
C LYS A 487 -21.94 23.14 -10.45
N THR A 488 -21.38 24.03 -11.27
CA THR A 488 -21.53 25.50 -11.12
C THR A 488 -22.97 25.97 -10.99
N ALA A 489 -23.93 25.29 -11.63
CA ALA A 489 -25.37 25.61 -11.51
C ALA A 489 -25.91 25.53 -10.07
N TYR A 490 -25.28 24.76 -9.19
CA TYR A 490 -25.68 24.60 -7.79
C TYR A 490 -25.04 25.64 -6.85
N ILE A 491 -24.10 26.43 -7.36
CA ILE A 491 -23.32 27.36 -6.55
C ILE A 491 -23.88 28.76 -6.76
N LYS A 492 -24.31 29.37 -5.67
CA LYS A 492 -24.80 30.74 -5.69
C LYS A 492 -23.60 31.68 -5.86
N LYS A 493 -23.82 32.80 -6.55
CA LYS A 493 -22.79 33.84 -6.75
C LYS A 493 -22.18 34.37 -5.44
N ASN A 494 -22.86 34.21 -4.31
CA ASN A 494 -22.40 34.67 -2.99
C ASN A 494 -22.17 33.48 -2.01
N ASP A 495 -21.93 32.28 -2.54
CA ASP A 495 -21.65 31.12 -1.69
C ASP A 495 -20.20 31.14 -1.22
N PHE A 496 -19.95 31.84 -0.10
CA PHE A 496 -18.64 31.90 0.53
C PHE A 496 -18.30 30.66 1.36
N SER A 497 -19.19 29.65 1.41
CA SER A 497 -18.89 28.40 2.14
C SER A 497 -17.68 27.66 1.54
N ILE A 498 -17.43 27.86 0.24
CA ILE A 498 -16.33 27.23 -0.49
C ILE A 498 -15.02 28.03 -0.43
N CYS A 499 -14.99 29.21 0.20
CA CYS A 499 -13.80 30.08 0.23
C CYS A 499 -12.57 29.41 0.82
N ARG A 500 -12.74 28.64 1.91
CA ARG A 500 -11.61 27.94 2.55
C ARG A 500 -11.01 26.88 1.64
N TYR A 501 -11.86 26.19 0.88
CA TYR A 501 -11.44 25.23 -0.13
C TYR A 501 -10.69 25.94 -1.27
N ILE A 502 -11.23 27.03 -1.82
CA ILE A 502 -10.56 27.79 -2.89
C ILE A 502 -9.21 28.35 -2.42
N GLN A 503 -9.14 28.89 -1.19
CA GLN A 503 -7.88 29.37 -0.61
C GLN A 503 -6.85 28.25 -0.48
N SER A 504 -7.27 27.08 -0.02
CA SER A 504 -6.44 25.87 0.09
C SER A 504 -5.88 25.46 -1.28
N THR A 505 -6.75 25.40 -2.29
CA THR A 505 -6.38 25.05 -3.67
C THR A 505 -5.46 26.08 -4.33
N ILE A 506 -5.74 27.38 -4.20
CA ILE A 506 -4.87 28.44 -4.73
C ILE A 506 -3.50 28.36 -4.09
N ARG A 507 -3.43 28.14 -2.77
CA ARG A 507 -2.15 27.98 -2.08
C ARG A 507 -1.36 26.79 -2.61
N PHE A 508 -2.02 25.65 -2.83
CA PHE A 508 -1.37 24.48 -3.43
C PHE A 508 -0.79 24.77 -4.82
N LEU A 509 -1.50 25.54 -5.65
CA LEU A 509 -1.04 25.90 -7.00
C LEU A 509 0.05 26.97 -6.99
N TRP A 510 -0.05 27.94 -6.08
CA TRP A 510 0.91 29.03 -5.93
C TRP A 510 2.26 28.49 -5.43
N ASP A 511 2.27 27.74 -4.32
CA ASP A 511 3.49 27.36 -3.61
C ASP A 511 4.39 26.37 -4.38
N ALA A 512 3.94 25.83 -5.53
CA ALA A 512 4.64 24.78 -6.29
C ALA A 512 5.96 25.23 -6.94
N TYR A 513 6.06 26.50 -7.36
CA TYR A 513 7.23 27.02 -8.09
C TYR A 513 7.85 28.24 -7.40
N THR A 514 9.17 28.32 -7.45
CA THR A 514 9.96 29.45 -6.95
C THR A 514 11.08 29.81 -7.93
N ALA A 515 11.60 31.03 -7.83
CA ALA A 515 12.78 31.45 -8.59
C ALA A 515 14.04 31.24 -7.73
N GLU A 516 14.96 30.41 -8.19
CA GLU A 516 16.26 30.22 -7.54
C GLU A 516 17.25 31.28 -8.04
N GLU A 517 17.79 32.08 -7.12
CA GLU A 517 18.78 33.10 -7.43
C GLU A 517 20.17 32.45 -7.61
N ASN A 518 20.87 32.79 -8.70
CA ASN A 518 22.21 32.27 -8.94
C ASN A 518 23.19 32.81 -7.87
N SER A 519 23.87 31.91 -7.17
CA SER A 519 24.86 32.21 -6.13
C SER A 519 26.14 32.87 -6.64
N ASN A 520 26.36 32.90 -7.96
CA ASN A 520 27.47 33.63 -8.57
C ASN A 520 27.15 35.12 -8.66
N SER A 521 27.92 35.93 -7.92
CA SER A 521 27.73 37.33 -7.51
C SER A 521 27.61 38.41 -8.61
N SER A 522 27.10 38.10 -9.79
CA SER A 522 26.70 39.10 -10.78
C SER A 522 25.26 39.53 -10.51
N ARG A 523 25.07 40.83 -10.27
CA ARG A 523 23.76 41.51 -10.12
C ARG A 523 22.85 41.36 -11.37
N TYR A 524 23.31 40.67 -12.41
CA TYR A 524 22.63 40.40 -13.69
C TYR A 524 22.40 38.90 -13.97
N ALA A 525 22.75 38.00 -13.05
CA ALA A 525 22.52 36.56 -13.24
C ALA A 525 21.05 36.22 -12.97
N LEU A 526 20.24 36.14 -14.04
CA LEU A 526 18.85 35.69 -13.95
C LEU A 526 18.78 34.27 -13.39
N GLY A 527 17.79 34.04 -12.53
CA GLY A 527 17.56 32.77 -11.86
C GLY A 527 16.96 31.70 -12.76
N GLN A 528 16.73 30.52 -12.20
CA GLN A 528 15.97 29.45 -12.83
C GLN A 528 14.64 29.25 -12.12
N LEU A 529 13.62 28.87 -12.89
CA LEU A 529 12.38 28.40 -12.30
C LEU A 529 12.61 26.99 -11.75
N VAL A 530 12.39 26.81 -10.46
CA VAL A 530 12.55 25.51 -9.80
C VAL A 530 11.30 25.16 -9.02
N VAL A 531 11.04 23.86 -8.91
CA VAL A 531 10.01 23.32 -8.03
C VAL A 531 10.41 23.59 -6.59
N ALA A 532 9.48 24.09 -5.78
CA ALA A 532 9.73 24.38 -4.38
C ALA A 532 10.19 23.13 -3.61
N MET A 533 11.06 23.29 -2.62
CA MET A 533 11.60 22.17 -1.84
C MET A 533 10.53 21.29 -1.20
N THR A 534 9.41 21.89 -0.79
CA THR A 534 8.25 21.17 -0.24
C THR A 534 7.57 20.24 -1.24
N TYR A 535 7.67 20.51 -2.54
CA TYR A 535 7.06 19.74 -3.63
C TYR A 535 8.03 18.78 -4.29
N LYS A 536 9.34 19.01 -4.13
CA LYS A 536 10.39 18.37 -4.93
C LYS A 536 10.37 16.85 -4.86
N GLU A 537 10.15 16.28 -3.68
CA GLU A 537 10.11 14.82 -3.47
C GLU A 537 8.93 14.16 -4.19
N SER A 538 7.75 14.80 -4.18
CA SER A 538 6.52 14.27 -4.77
C SER A 538 6.18 14.87 -6.14
N TRP A 539 7.10 15.62 -6.76
CA TRP A 539 6.78 16.42 -7.96
C TRP A 539 6.38 15.56 -9.15
N ILE A 540 6.97 14.37 -9.30
CA ILE A 540 6.65 13.43 -10.39
C ILE A 540 5.15 13.07 -10.36
N GLU A 541 4.59 12.88 -9.16
CA GLU A 541 3.16 12.60 -8.95
C GLU A 541 2.29 13.87 -9.05
N LEU A 542 2.83 15.03 -8.66
CA LEU A 542 2.08 16.28 -8.56
C LEU A 542 2.04 17.12 -9.83
N GLN A 543 3.00 16.98 -10.74
CA GLN A 543 3.15 17.88 -11.89
C GLN A 543 1.91 17.93 -12.80
N GLU A 544 1.29 16.77 -13.05
CA GLU A 544 0.08 16.67 -13.86
C GLU A 544 -1.13 17.22 -13.10
N LEU A 545 -1.23 16.95 -11.80
CA LEU A 545 -2.26 17.51 -10.92
C LEU A 545 -2.16 19.03 -10.84
N TRP A 546 -0.96 19.58 -10.71
CA TRP A 546 -0.74 21.02 -10.71
C TRP A 546 -1.21 21.65 -12.03
N PHE A 547 -0.82 21.06 -13.17
CA PHE A 547 -1.23 21.56 -14.48
C PHE A 547 -2.75 21.50 -14.68
N LEU A 548 -3.37 20.36 -14.33
CA LEU A 548 -4.82 20.16 -14.41
C LEU A 548 -5.56 21.11 -13.44
N GLY A 549 -4.99 21.36 -12.26
CA GLY A 549 -5.52 22.32 -11.29
C GLY A 549 -5.48 23.75 -11.81
N MET A 550 -4.37 24.20 -12.39
CA MET A 550 -4.26 25.50 -13.05
C MET A 550 -5.30 25.66 -14.16
N GLN A 551 -5.46 24.65 -15.02
CA GLN A 551 -6.42 24.67 -16.13
C GLN A 551 -7.87 24.75 -15.64
N ASN A 552 -8.24 23.94 -14.64
CA ASN A 552 -9.61 23.94 -14.13
C ASN A 552 -9.92 25.23 -13.37
N LEU A 553 -8.98 25.76 -12.58
CA LEU A 553 -9.15 27.02 -11.88
C LEU A 553 -9.36 28.18 -12.87
N SER A 554 -8.51 28.31 -13.90
CA SER A 554 -8.68 29.32 -14.94
C SER A 554 -10.05 29.25 -15.62
N GLY A 555 -10.56 28.04 -15.85
CA GLY A 555 -11.92 27.83 -16.36
C GLY A 555 -13.03 28.24 -15.39
N ILE A 556 -12.80 28.12 -14.08
CA ILE A 556 -13.76 28.51 -13.04
C ILE A 556 -13.81 30.03 -12.85
N LEU A 557 -12.71 30.76 -13.06
CA LEU A 557 -12.67 32.21 -12.92
C LEU A 557 -13.75 32.93 -13.75
N THR A 558 -14.07 32.38 -14.93
CA THR A 558 -15.13 32.92 -15.80
C THR A 558 -16.55 32.54 -15.36
N LEU A 559 -16.69 31.55 -14.48
CA LEU A 559 -17.98 31.02 -14.03
C LEU A 559 -18.39 31.57 -12.66
N VAL A 560 -17.43 31.89 -11.79
CA VAL A 560 -17.67 32.34 -10.41
C VAL A 560 -16.89 33.65 -10.13
N PRO A 561 -17.52 34.83 -10.29
CA PRO A 561 -16.82 36.12 -10.28
C PRO A 561 -16.05 36.47 -9.00
N TRP A 562 -16.51 36.09 -7.82
CA TRP A 562 -15.77 36.43 -6.58
C TRP A 562 -14.45 35.66 -6.45
N ILE A 563 -14.28 34.53 -7.15
CA ILE A 563 -13.02 33.76 -7.11
C ILE A 563 -11.93 34.53 -7.85
N SER A 564 -12.24 35.20 -8.96
CA SER A 564 -11.28 36.06 -9.64
C SER A 564 -10.93 37.29 -8.82
N GLU A 565 -11.91 37.91 -8.14
CA GLU A 565 -11.64 38.99 -7.18
C GLU A 565 -10.68 38.52 -6.08
N PHE A 566 -10.95 37.36 -5.46
CA PHE A 566 -10.08 36.78 -4.44
C PHE A 566 -8.65 36.51 -4.97
N ALA A 567 -8.54 35.93 -6.17
CA ALA A 567 -7.24 35.64 -6.77
C ALA A 567 -6.44 36.93 -7.05
N ILE A 568 -7.11 38.01 -7.48
CA ILE A 568 -6.48 39.32 -7.71
C ILE A 568 -6.06 39.96 -6.38
N GLU A 569 -6.95 40.01 -5.39
CA GLU A 569 -6.68 40.60 -4.08
C GLU A 569 -5.55 39.87 -3.32
N SER A 570 -5.37 38.57 -3.59
CA SER A 570 -4.29 37.78 -2.99
C SER A 570 -2.89 38.20 -3.47
N GLY A 571 -2.78 38.96 -4.56
CA GLY A 571 -1.51 39.35 -5.17
C GLY A 571 -0.83 38.24 -5.99
N TRP A 572 -1.56 37.16 -6.31
CA TRP A 572 -1.00 36.00 -7.00
C TRP A 572 -0.50 36.35 -8.41
N ALA A 573 -1.25 37.16 -9.15
CA ALA A 573 -0.87 37.58 -10.50
C ALA A 573 0.42 38.40 -10.51
N GLU A 574 0.57 39.31 -9.56
CA GLU A 574 1.78 40.10 -9.35
C GLU A 574 2.96 39.22 -8.95
N GLY A 575 2.73 38.24 -8.05
CA GLY A 575 3.74 37.27 -7.65
C GLY A 575 4.27 36.44 -8.83
N ILE A 576 3.38 36.03 -9.74
CA ILE A 576 3.76 35.34 -10.98
C ILE A 576 4.63 36.25 -11.85
N ILE A 577 4.24 37.51 -12.10
CA ILE A 577 5.05 38.44 -12.89
C ILE A 577 6.41 38.70 -12.24
N ASP A 578 6.45 38.96 -10.92
CA ASP A 578 7.69 39.18 -10.17
C ASP A 578 8.65 37.99 -10.28
N MET A 579 8.13 36.76 -10.26
CA MET A 579 8.90 35.53 -10.48
C MET A 579 9.42 35.46 -11.92
N LEU A 580 8.55 35.68 -12.91
CA LEU A 580 8.87 35.56 -14.34
C LEU A 580 9.94 36.55 -14.81
N VAL A 581 9.98 37.75 -14.23
CA VAL A 581 11.00 38.77 -14.52
C VAL A 581 12.38 38.37 -14.00
N LYS A 582 12.43 37.61 -12.90
CA LYS A 582 13.69 37.19 -12.25
C LYS A 582 14.36 35.98 -12.91
N ILE A 583 13.63 35.19 -13.70
CA ILE A 583 14.13 33.97 -14.32
C ILE A 583 14.61 34.19 -15.76
N ARG A 584 15.48 33.29 -16.24
CA ARG A 584 16.07 33.37 -17.59
C ARG A 584 14.99 33.35 -18.71
N PRO A 585 15.05 34.26 -19.71
CA PRO A 585 14.12 34.28 -20.83
C PRO A 585 14.05 32.94 -21.56
N GLY A 586 12.82 32.46 -21.80
CA GLY A 586 12.57 31.22 -22.54
C GLY A 586 12.91 29.94 -21.79
N SER A 587 13.19 30.01 -20.48
CA SER A 587 13.50 28.83 -19.67
C SER A 587 12.28 28.10 -19.11
N LEU A 588 11.06 28.60 -19.37
CA LEU A 588 9.84 27.98 -18.87
C LEU A 588 9.55 26.66 -19.60
N PRO A 589 9.20 25.59 -18.88
CA PRO A 589 8.59 24.43 -19.48
C PRO A 589 7.29 24.80 -20.20
N THR A 590 7.02 24.15 -21.33
CA THR A 590 5.87 24.43 -22.19
C THR A 590 4.54 24.44 -21.44
N ASN A 591 4.27 23.42 -20.61
CA ASN A 591 3.01 23.32 -19.86
C ASN A 591 2.86 24.43 -18.81
N VAL A 592 3.96 24.79 -18.12
CA VAL A 592 3.99 25.88 -17.13
C VAL A 592 3.72 27.22 -17.80
N LYS A 593 4.35 27.45 -18.95
CA LYS A 593 4.12 28.64 -19.77
C LYS A 593 2.63 28.77 -20.11
N TYR A 594 2.02 27.72 -20.67
CA TYR A 594 0.60 27.76 -21.03
C TYR A 594 -0.30 27.99 -19.81
N ALA A 595 -0.03 27.34 -18.68
CA ALA A 595 -0.82 27.49 -17.46
C ALA A 595 -0.79 28.93 -16.91
N TYR A 596 0.38 29.55 -16.84
CA TYR A 596 0.49 30.94 -16.38
C TYR A 596 -0.10 31.94 -17.38
N GLU A 597 0.10 31.74 -18.68
CA GLU A 597 -0.46 32.62 -19.70
C GLU A 597 -1.99 32.61 -19.67
N ASP A 598 -2.62 31.43 -19.62
CA ASP A 598 -4.08 31.33 -19.56
C ASP A 598 -4.62 31.92 -18.25
N LEU A 599 -4.03 31.60 -17.09
CA LEU A 599 -4.47 32.17 -15.80
C LEU A 599 -4.45 33.70 -15.81
N LEU A 600 -3.32 34.32 -16.20
CA LEU A 600 -3.18 35.77 -16.23
C LEU A 600 -4.15 36.41 -17.24
N CYS A 601 -4.35 35.80 -18.40
CA CYS A 601 -5.33 36.26 -19.38
C CYS A 601 -6.75 36.25 -18.80
N ARG A 602 -7.16 35.19 -18.10
CA ARG A 602 -8.50 35.09 -17.50
C ARG A 602 -8.71 36.05 -16.35
N LEU A 603 -7.67 36.31 -15.54
CA LEU A 603 -7.75 37.30 -14.47
C LEU A 603 -7.91 38.72 -15.03
N ILE A 604 -7.23 39.05 -16.13
CA ILE A 604 -7.42 40.33 -16.83
C ILE A 604 -8.84 40.44 -17.39
N ASP A 605 -9.36 39.37 -17.99
CA ASP A 605 -10.73 39.35 -18.52
C ASP A 605 -11.78 39.52 -17.42
N ALA A 606 -11.50 39.06 -16.21
CA ALA A 606 -12.37 39.25 -15.06
C ALA A 606 -12.29 40.66 -14.45
N ASN A 607 -11.13 41.32 -14.49
CA ASN A 607 -10.95 42.67 -13.99
C ASN A 607 -9.87 43.44 -14.76
N SER A 608 -10.32 44.43 -15.53
CA SER A 608 -9.45 45.27 -16.36
C SER A 608 -8.44 46.12 -15.58
N ASP A 609 -8.70 46.43 -14.31
CA ASP A 609 -7.81 47.25 -13.49
C ASP A 609 -6.47 46.52 -13.23
N LEU A 610 -6.47 45.19 -13.30
CA LEU A 610 -5.27 44.37 -13.20
C LEU A 610 -4.22 44.73 -14.25
N VAL A 611 -4.63 45.21 -15.43
CA VAL A 611 -3.70 45.64 -16.50
C VAL A 611 -2.74 46.72 -16.01
N ALA A 612 -3.25 47.71 -15.27
CA ALA A 612 -2.43 48.79 -14.72
C ALA A 612 -1.45 48.26 -13.66
N THR A 613 -1.89 47.31 -12.85
CA THR A 613 -1.08 46.68 -11.79
C THR A 613 0.05 45.84 -12.38
N LEU A 614 -0.24 44.97 -13.37
CA LEU A 614 0.78 44.13 -13.99
C LEU A 614 1.80 44.96 -14.81
N LYS A 615 1.37 46.07 -15.44
CA LYS A 615 2.29 47.01 -16.08
C LYS A 615 3.29 47.64 -15.11
N LYS A 616 2.86 47.97 -13.88
CA LYS A 616 3.76 48.48 -12.83
C LYS A 616 4.77 47.44 -12.35
N LYS A 617 4.46 46.15 -12.53
CA LYS A 617 5.31 45.00 -12.18
C LYS A 617 6.24 44.56 -13.32
N ASP A 618 6.41 45.38 -14.35
CA ASP A 618 7.27 45.10 -15.51
C ASP A 618 6.84 43.84 -16.31
N ALA A 619 5.53 43.63 -16.44
CA ALA A 619 4.98 42.51 -17.22
C ALA A 619 5.44 42.50 -18.70
N ILE A 620 5.90 43.63 -19.26
CA ILE A 620 6.46 43.67 -20.61
C ILE A 620 7.73 42.82 -20.74
N THR A 621 8.57 42.82 -19.71
CA THR A 621 9.80 41.99 -19.65
C THR A 621 9.44 40.52 -19.58
N ALA A 622 8.45 40.15 -18.74
CA ALA A 622 7.95 38.78 -18.67
C ALA A 622 7.36 38.30 -20.01
N CYS A 623 6.48 39.10 -20.64
CA CYS A 623 5.84 38.74 -21.91
C CYS A 623 6.84 38.56 -23.05
N ARG A 624 7.81 39.48 -23.19
CA ARG A 624 8.85 39.39 -24.23
C ARG A 624 9.83 38.27 -23.94
N GLY A 625 10.27 38.14 -22.69
CA GLY A 625 11.27 37.16 -22.27
C GLY A 625 10.79 35.72 -22.47
N HIS A 626 9.52 35.44 -22.17
CA HIS A 626 8.95 34.08 -22.26
C HIS A 626 8.03 33.86 -23.45
N LYS A 627 7.87 34.86 -24.31
CA LYS A 627 7.01 34.87 -25.50
C LYS A 627 5.53 34.60 -25.17
N PHE A 628 4.98 35.28 -24.17
CA PHE A 628 3.54 35.26 -23.87
C PHE A 628 2.81 36.18 -24.84
N MET A 629 2.36 35.62 -25.96
CA MET A 629 1.77 36.37 -27.07
C MET A 629 0.37 36.88 -26.72
N GLU A 630 -0.47 36.03 -26.14
CA GLU A 630 -1.87 36.37 -25.84
C GLU A 630 -1.95 37.32 -24.65
N LEU A 631 -1.13 37.08 -23.62
CA LEU A 631 -1.01 38.01 -22.49
C LEU A 631 -0.43 39.35 -22.95
N GLY A 632 0.58 39.34 -23.83
CA GLY A 632 1.16 40.53 -24.43
C GLY A 632 0.11 41.40 -25.14
N LYS A 633 -0.71 40.78 -26.00
CA LYS A 633 -1.82 41.46 -26.69
C LYS A 633 -2.82 42.09 -25.72
N LYS A 634 -3.24 41.34 -24.69
CA LYS A 634 -4.20 41.86 -23.69
C LYS A 634 -3.65 43.03 -22.89
N LEU A 635 -2.36 43.03 -22.56
CA LEU A 635 -1.75 44.09 -21.77
C LEU A 635 -1.40 45.32 -22.61
N PHE A 636 -0.90 45.15 -23.82
CA PHE A 636 -0.23 46.23 -24.58
C PHE A 636 -0.87 46.56 -25.94
N GLY A 637 -1.88 45.81 -26.39
CA GLY A 637 -2.41 45.91 -27.75
C GLY A 637 -1.65 45.03 -28.75
N GLU A 638 -2.05 45.07 -30.04
CA GLU A 638 -1.38 44.36 -31.13
C GLU A 638 0.08 44.78 -31.34
#